data_AF-A0A1M6X5Y1-F1
#
_entry.id   AF-A0A1M6X5Y1-F1
#
_cell.length_a   1.000
_cell.length_b   1.000
_cell.length_c   1.000
_cell.angle_alpha   90.00
_cell.angle_beta   90.00
_cell.angle_gamma   90.00
#
_symmetry.space_group_name_H-M   'P 1'
#
loop_
_entity.id
_entity.type
_entity.pdbx_description
1 polymer ?
#
loop_
_entity_poly.entity_id
_entity_poly.type
_entity_poly.pdbx_seq_one_letter_code
_entity_poly.pdbx_strand_id
1 'polypeptide(L)'
;MYFRKMLALLLVLLSLFAISCSDGDEGVVLSRYDDNGFQYSPTGLQGLVEYALPLVPEFVRVERLDDSFRSMDSIEVEINPNIKTAFAFRAFERDYKNPYVKIVAVFLNGNEKVEFPQYVRLTENNGNLKLNLNEALAAGRIDYLMQKENLDFAVAEEKAYSEMTQLFGLDFNALHANRYNGVHYANKWEMYKPYLYCRHEISDSLFYSDYKELYDSFSKTGRIDSSMIVRAADAWLATFENTIGENGKPTFKSSSRNTFWNEYKYWHNFIQNSYGIKFSMCDTCQAIIEKKSSDFYGRRFVCEFEKWGGSNSYIRLATLFEDSIGACLLSKTALVEHNGLNYLCKKDENVWKIENNRDTLLTYKFGTCGSYATKNHAFYMHDSLFYCECLDEKNCAWTDKYVKTDFNEKDSLYAEVLHAKALDQFGECKDDGNKKQLDSVFVHCSFGRWVQLDSLIYYLGGCTKTNQVGKHLGVYYSCKDYWAGSDSPVWREVYPPVYFNDTCDSRFQNHVVKYDSTYFICEAEYCIEEDGFVKFGCWGIGHWRKIKDDEMIPPMIDNIPCERDRINLRIGYGDDFFICRDGRWYPVVADSVMPPEKDGLFCTDSLCGLVKRYGGTYYMCDSVRSWREMPALEAEPYAFRDSLGKCNSNLQKTIYWSEKADAFFGCTKIDSVLDWREIRLGKEPYTMPESFKKEKFKGGMFTDDSVYSVTVDNNLYRFILSKNTMFLSHVDLASGGYDAYFYNKNLFLHRERSKERLSLDSLDNKSESFETFYETWKVDVKKYSECNRHSANVETVSLLDFDETAYMDWASAMSFCPEGFHIPSIEEFKQEDYISYLTTDLMLRNDSPVLWYFKLYMSGCYENNNVYFDIFWSATEKNSKTQECFEIAWRDRGELGRRVVDCPKDLYPMVQTLCVKDK
;
A
#
# COMPACT_ATOMS: atom_id res chain seq x y z
N MET A 1 -19.27 28.69 -96.13
CA MET A 1 -20.17 28.54 -94.96
C MET A 1 -19.57 27.71 -93.80
N TYR A 2 -18.62 26.79 -94.04
CA TYR A 2 -18.01 25.96 -92.98
C TYR A 2 -17.01 26.69 -92.07
N PHE A 3 -16.31 27.72 -92.56
CA PHE A 3 -15.28 28.40 -91.78
C PHE A 3 -15.83 29.24 -90.61
N ARG A 4 -17.03 29.83 -90.75
CA ARG A 4 -17.69 30.56 -89.64
C ARG A 4 -18.20 29.64 -88.53
N LYS A 5 -18.59 28.39 -88.87
CA LYS A 5 -18.99 27.39 -87.86
C LYS A 5 -17.77 26.82 -87.12
N MET A 6 -16.66 26.62 -87.82
CA MET A 6 -15.39 26.24 -87.19
C MET A 6 -14.83 27.34 -86.29
N LEU A 7 -14.87 28.62 -86.73
CA LEU A 7 -14.40 29.73 -85.89
C LEU A 7 -15.30 29.95 -84.67
N ALA A 8 -16.62 29.79 -84.81
CA ALA A 8 -17.55 29.86 -83.69
C ALA A 8 -17.36 28.69 -82.72
N LEU A 9 -17.12 27.47 -83.22
CA LEU A 9 -16.83 26.31 -82.37
C LEU A 9 -15.47 26.47 -81.65
N LEU A 10 -14.46 27.01 -82.34
CA LEU A 10 -13.15 27.27 -81.76
C LEU A 10 -13.21 28.38 -80.70
N LEU A 11 -14.00 29.43 -80.93
CA LEU A 11 -14.22 30.50 -79.96
C LEU A 11 -15.07 30.03 -78.77
N VAL A 12 -16.06 29.15 -78.99
CA VAL A 12 -16.83 28.53 -77.90
C VAL A 12 -15.94 27.57 -77.09
N LEU A 13 -15.07 26.79 -77.74
CA LEU A 13 -14.08 25.94 -77.07
C LEU A 13 -13.02 26.77 -76.33
N LEU A 14 -12.53 27.87 -76.91
CA LEU A 14 -11.60 28.79 -76.24
C LEU A 14 -12.26 29.54 -75.08
N SER A 15 -13.54 29.90 -75.18
CA SER A 15 -14.28 30.48 -74.05
C SER A 15 -14.58 29.44 -72.96
N LEU A 16 -14.80 28.18 -73.31
CA LEU A 16 -14.95 27.09 -72.34
C LEU A 16 -13.61 26.74 -71.66
N PHE A 17 -12.48 26.84 -72.37
CA PHE A 17 -11.14 26.72 -71.79
C PHE A 17 -10.75 27.92 -70.92
N ALA A 18 -11.23 29.12 -71.23
CA ALA A 18 -10.99 30.31 -70.39
C ALA A 18 -11.87 30.33 -69.13
N ILE A 19 -13.08 29.75 -69.17
CA ILE A 19 -13.99 29.66 -68.03
C ILE A 19 -13.65 28.44 -67.13
N SER A 20 -12.95 27.42 -67.62
CA SER A 20 -12.45 26.31 -66.78
C SER A 20 -11.15 26.63 -66.03
N CYS A 21 -10.60 27.85 -66.17
CA CYS A 21 -9.40 28.31 -65.48
C CYS A 21 -9.66 29.55 -64.60
N SER A 22 -10.92 29.82 -64.24
CA SER A 22 -11.26 30.92 -63.33
C SER A 22 -12.15 30.45 -62.16
N ASP A 23 -11.75 29.38 -61.49
CA ASP A 23 -12.01 29.22 -60.06
C ASP A 23 -11.02 28.19 -59.50
N GLY A 24 -10.09 28.71 -58.71
CA GLY A 24 -8.99 27.99 -58.13
C GLY A 24 -7.96 29.00 -57.66
N ASP A 25 -8.33 29.82 -56.67
CA ASP A 25 -7.38 30.36 -55.71
C ASP A 25 -6.67 29.15 -55.05
N GLU A 26 -5.76 28.48 -55.78
CA GLU A 26 -4.67 27.74 -55.18
C GLU A 26 -3.72 28.78 -54.61
N GLY A 27 -4.16 29.42 -53.52
CA GLY A 27 -3.23 29.97 -52.56
C GLY A 27 -2.31 28.83 -52.19
N VAL A 28 -1.09 28.83 -52.72
CA VAL A 28 -0.02 27.94 -52.29
C VAL A 28 0.15 28.18 -50.79
N VAL A 29 -0.47 27.34 -49.98
CA VAL A 29 -0.27 27.36 -48.53
C VAL A 29 1.16 26.88 -48.32
N LEU A 30 2.08 27.83 -48.15
CA LEU A 30 3.51 27.54 -47.99
C LEU A 30 3.78 26.74 -46.70
N SER A 31 3.02 27.02 -45.63
CA SER A 31 3.04 26.28 -44.37
C SER A 31 1.92 26.77 -43.43
N ARG A 32 1.48 25.92 -42.49
CA ARG A 32 0.62 26.30 -41.35
C ARG A 32 1.29 25.90 -40.04
N TYR A 33 1.15 26.77 -39.04
CA TYR A 33 1.73 26.61 -37.72
C TYR A 33 0.64 26.57 -36.66
N ASP A 34 0.84 25.76 -35.63
CA ASP A 34 -0.04 25.77 -34.46
C ASP A 34 0.28 26.97 -33.55
N ASP A 35 -0.49 27.13 -32.46
CA ASP A 35 -0.31 28.25 -31.52
C ASP A 35 1.06 28.26 -30.82
N ASN A 36 1.79 27.14 -30.87
CA ASN A 36 3.13 26.99 -30.32
C ASN A 36 4.23 27.20 -31.38
N GLY A 37 3.87 27.52 -32.62
CA GLY A 37 4.80 27.76 -33.72
C GLY A 37 5.31 26.49 -34.41
N PHE A 38 4.72 25.31 -34.17
CA PHE A 38 5.10 24.08 -34.88
C PHE A 38 4.41 23.97 -36.23
N GLN A 39 5.18 23.70 -37.29
CA GLN A 39 4.60 23.44 -38.60
C GLN A 39 3.86 22.10 -38.59
N TYR A 40 2.56 22.13 -38.89
CA TYR A 40 1.73 20.92 -38.94
C TYR A 40 1.18 20.60 -40.33
N SER A 41 1.22 21.56 -41.25
CA SER A 41 0.69 21.40 -42.62
C SER A 41 1.52 22.22 -43.62
N PRO A 42 1.63 21.79 -44.90
CA PRO A 42 1.26 20.47 -45.41
C PRO A 42 2.12 19.35 -44.78
N THR A 43 1.55 18.16 -44.61
CA THR A 43 2.28 17.02 -44.03
C THR A 43 1.79 15.67 -44.58
N GLY A 44 2.67 14.68 -44.61
CA GLY A 44 2.33 13.28 -44.91
C GLY A 44 2.13 12.49 -43.64
N LEU A 45 1.27 11.47 -43.66
CA LEU A 45 1.03 10.60 -42.51
C LEU A 45 1.55 9.20 -42.80
N GLN A 46 2.29 8.62 -41.87
CA GLN A 46 2.74 7.24 -41.96
C GLN A 46 2.71 6.59 -40.58
N GLY A 47 2.35 5.30 -40.55
CA GLY A 47 2.26 4.59 -39.30
C GLY A 47 1.97 3.11 -39.44
N LEU A 48 1.65 2.49 -38.31
CA LEU A 48 1.32 1.07 -38.17
C LEU A 48 -0.06 0.91 -37.54
N VAL A 49 -0.85 -0.04 -38.05
CA VAL A 49 -2.06 -0.56 -37.42
C VAL A 49 -1.65 -1.79 -36.59
N GLU A 50 -1.71 -1.66 -35.25
CA GLU A 50 -1.27 -2.65 -34.27
C GLU A 50 -2.46 -3.12 -33.42
N TYR A 51 -3.19 -4.13 -33.89
CA TYR A 51 -4.31 -4.76 -33.18
C TYR A 51 -4.00 -6.21 -32.84
N ALA A 52 -4.68 -6.76 -31.82
CA ALA A 52 -4.49 -8.15 -31.43
C ALA A 52 -4.89 -9.11 -32.58
N LEU A 53 -3.99 -10.04 -32.93
CA LEU A 53 -4.32 -11.10 -33.87
C LEU A 53 -5.55 -11.89 -33.39
N PRO A 54 -6.41 -12.40 -34.30
CA PRO A 54 -6.27 -12.42 -35.76
C PRO A 54 -6.89 -11.21 -36.48
N LEU A 55 -7.10 -10.06 -35.83
CA LEU A 55 -7.74 -8.91 -36.48
C LEU A 55 -6.89 -8.39 -37.66
N VAL A 56 -7.53 -8.26 -38.83
CA VAL A 56 -6.90 -7.74 -40.05
C VAL A 56 -7.68 -6.51 -40.53
N PRO A 57 -7.06 -5.33 -40.59
CA PRO A 57 -7.72 -4.15 -41.14
C PRO A 57 -7.95 -4.31 -42.64
N GLU A 58 -8.94 -3.62 -43.18
CA GLU A 58 -9.22 -3.53 -44.63
C GLU A 58 -8.45 -2.34 -45.23
N PHE A 59 -8.54 -1.18 -44.59
CA PHE A 59 -7.86 0.06 -44.96
C PHE A 59 -7.83 1.03 -43.78
N VAL A 60 -7.12 2.14 -43.94
CA VAL A 60 -7.13 3.28 -43.00
C VAL A 60 -7.81 4.47 -43.67
N ARG A 61 -8.79 5.09 -43.00
CA ARG A 61 -9.43 6.32 -43.47
C ARG A 61 -8.90 7.52 -42.70
N VAL A 62 -8.36 8.52 -43.39
CA VAL A 62 -7.91 9.79 -42.78
C VAL A 62 -8.97 10.85 -43.05
N GLU A 63 -9.57 11.39 -41.99
CA GLU A 63 -10.62 12.41 -42.03
C GLU A 63 -10.04 13.77 -41.62
N ARG A 64 -10.27 14.80 -42.44
CA ARG A 64 -9.92 16.20 -42.09
C ARG A 64 -10.99 16.78 -41.19
N LEU A 65 -10.60 17.56 -40.20
CA LEU A 65 -11.50 18.14 -39.21
C LEU A 65 -11.67 19.65 -39.40
N ASP A 66 -12.89 20.15 -39.15
CA ASP A 66 -13.16 21.58 -39.01
C ASP A 66 -12.80 22.10 -37.60
N ASP A 67 -12.95 23.41 -37.39
CA ASP A 67 -12.65 24.06 -36.10
C ASP A 67 -13.62 23.63 -34.98
N SER A 68 -14.70 22.92 -35.33
CA SER A 68 -15.66 22.30 -34.40
C SER A 68 -15.46 20.78 -34.30
N PHE A 69 -14.31 20.26 -34.74
CA PHE A 69 -13.97 18.83 -34.71
C PHE A 69 -14.89 17.92 -35.53
N ARG A 70 -15.60 18.46 -36.52
CA ARG A 70 -16.44 17.67 -37.44
C ARG A 70 -15.67 17.27 -38.68
N SER A 71 -15.85 16.03 -39.12
CA SER A 71 -15.24 15.52 -40.35
C SER A 71 -15.73 16.32 -41.56
N MET A 72 -14.81 16.90 -42.32
CA MET A 72 -15.07 17.66 -43.55
C MET A 72 -15.07 16.76 -44.78
N ASP A 73 -14.01 15.96 -44.93
CA ASP A 73 -13.84 14.96 -45.98
C ASP A 73 -12.88 13.85 -45.50
N SER A 74 -12.68 12.85 -46.34
CA SER A 74 -11.85 11.70 -46.00
C SER A 74 -11.10 11.12 -47.19
N ILE A 75 -9.99 10.45 -46.92
CA ILE A 75 -9.30 9.58 -47.87
C ILE A 75 -9.11 8.18 -47.32
N GLU A 76 -9.25 7.20 -48.19
CA GLU A 76 -8.93 5.81 -47.89
C GLU A 76 -7.49 5.53 -48.33
N VAL A 77 -6.73 4.91 -47.43
CA VAL A 77 -5.32 4.60 -47.58
C VAL A 77 -5.17 3.10 -47.49
N GLU A 78 -4.58 2.50 -48.52
CA GLU A 78 -4.26 1.08 -48.53
C GLU A 78 -3.25 0.74 -47.44
N ILE A 79 -3.43 -0.44 -46.84
CA ILE A 79 -2.54 -1.00 -45.85
C ILE A 79 -1.62 -2.02 -46.49
N ASN A 80 -0.36 -2.04 -46.08
CA ASN A 80 0.63 -3.01 -46.51
C ASN A 80 1.04 -3.89 -45.32
N PRO A 81 1.01 -5.22 -45.43
CA PRO A 81 1.53 -6.09 -44.36
C PRO A 81 3.04 -5.83 -44.21
N ASN A 82 3.47 -5.29 -43.06
CA ASN A 82 4.86 -4.88 -42.82
C ASN A 82 5.61 -5.92 -41.98
N ILE A 83 5.02 -6.34 -40.86
CA ILE A 83 5.58 -7.31 -39.91
C ILE A 83 4.45 -8.27 -39.50
N LYS A 84 4.75 -9.49 -39.01
CA LYS A 84 3.78 -10.56 -38.67
C LYS A 84 2.55 -10.13 -37.83
N THR A 85 2.59 -8.99 -37.15
CA THR A 85 1.54 -8.51 -36.25
C THR A 85 1.12 -7.05 -36.49
N ALA A 86 1.57 -6.41 -37.59
CA ALA A 86 1.30 -4.99 -37.85
C ALA A 86 1.19 -4.66 -39.35
N PHE A 87 0.29 -3.73 -39.68
CA PHE A 87 0.03 -3.29 -41.06
C PHE A 87 0.45 -1.82 -41.22
N ALA A 88 1.34 -1.53 -42.16
CA ALA A 88 1.76 -0.16 -42.43
C ALA A 88 0.76 0.58 -43.30
N PHE A 89 0.51 1.85 -43.02
CA PHE A 89 -0.23 2.75 -43.89
C PHE A 89 0.59 4.00 -44.21
N ARG A 90 0.34 4.61 -45.36
CA ARG A 90 1.00 5.86 -45.77
C ARG A 90 0.05 6.74 -46.58
N ALA A 91 -0.28 7.90 -46.05
CA ALA A 91 -0.97 8.97 -46.75
C ALA A 91 0.06 9.98 -47.29
N PHE A 92 -0.07 10.35 -48.57
CA PHE A 92 0.77 11.38 -49.18
C PHE A 92 0.52 12.76 -48.54
N GLU A 93 1.47 13.66 -48.75
CA GLU A 93 1.45 15.02 -48.23
C GLU A 93 0.19 15.78 -48.66
N ARG A 94 -0.48 16.43 -47.69
CA ARG A 94 -1.72 17.18 -47.91
C ARG A 94 -1.78 18.41 -47.01
N ASP A 95 -2.54 19.41 -47.46
CA ASP A 95 -2.91 20.56 -46.63
C ASP A 95 -4.08 20.22 -45.68
N TYR A 96 -3.81 20.33 -44.39
CA TYR A 96 -4.77 20.23 -43.30
C TYR A 96 -5.04 21.62 -42.74
N LYS A 97 -6.30 22.05 -42.70
CA LYS A 97 -6.67 23.37 -42.17
C LYS A 97 -6.43 23.48 -40.65
N ASN A 98 -6.48 22.35 -39.95
CA ASN A 98 -6.46 22.26 -38.51
C ASN A 98 -5.33 21.29 -38.08
N PRO A 99 -4.62 21.53 -36.95
CA PRO A 99 -3.56 20.64 -36.47
C PRO A 99 -4.04 19.27 -36.02
N TYR A 100 -5.34 18.97 -36.04
CA TYR A 100 -5.90 17.69 -35.63
C TYR A 100 -6.52 16.95 -36.82
N VAL A 101 -6.26 15.64 -36.89
CA VAL A 101 -6.89 14.73 -37.85
C VAL A 101 -7.51 13.54 -37.12
N LYS A 102 -8.55 12.97 -37.71
CA LYS A 102 -9.14 11.71 -37.24
C LYS A 102 -8.73 10.59 -38.20
N ILE A 103 -8.04 9.59 -37.67
CA ILE A 103 -7.59 8.42 -38.42
C ILE A 103 -8.42 7.22 -37.97
N VAL A 104 -9.10 6.57 -38.90
CA VAL A 104 -10.03 5.47 -38.63
C VAL A 104 -9.49 4.19 -39.25
N ALA A 105 -9.14 3.21 -38.41
CA ALA A 105 -8.83 1.87 -38.89
C ALA A 105 -10.15 1.12 -39.13
N VAL A 106 -10.34 0.60 -40.35
CA VAL A 106 -11.58 -0.08 -40.75
C VAL A 106 -11.33 -1.57 -40.84
N PHE A 107 -12.19 -2.38 -40.23
CA PHE A 107 -12.12 -3.85 -40.20
C PHE A 107 -13.43 -4.44 -40.74
N LEU A 108 -13.38 -5.68 -41.21
CA LEU A 108 -14.55 -6.42 -41.66
C LEU A 108 -15.04 -7.40 -40.59
N ASN A 109 -16.35 -7.38 -40.33
CA ASN A 109 -17.10 -8.37 -39.54
C ASN A 109 -18.14 -9.05 -40.45
N GLY A 110 -17.75 -10.12 -41.13
CA GLY A 110 -18.55 -10.67 -42.22
C GLY A 110 -18.68 -9.63 -43.34
N ASN A 111 -19.88 -9.08 -43.55
CA ASN A 111 -20.15 -8.04 -44.54
C ASN A 111 -20.28 -6.62 -43.93
N GLU A 112 -20.18 -6.49 -42.60
CA GLU A 112 -20.29 -5.20 -41.91
C GLU A 112 -18.90 -4.59 -41.70
N LYS A 113 -18.78 -3.27 -41.88
CA LYS A 113 -17.57 -2.52 -41.57
C LYS A 113 -17.61 -2.05 -40.12
N VAL A 114 -16.52 -2.27 -39.40
CA VAL A 114 -16.33 -1.81 -38.02
C VAL A 114 -15.17 -0.83 -37.99
N GLU A 115 -15.39 0.31 -37.32
CA GLU A 115 -14.50 1.46 -37.35
C GLU A 115 -13.88 1.69 -35.98
N PHE A 116 -12.56 1.91 -35.95
CA PHE A 116 -11.80 2.25 -34.76
C PHE A 116 -11.14 3.62 -34.96
N PRO A 117 -11.78 4.71 -34.51
CA PRO A 117 -11.32 6.07 -34.75
C PRO A 117 -10.24 6.48 -33.75
N GLN A 118 -9.27 7.27 -34.16
CA GLN A 118 -8.23 7.85 -33.31
C GLN A 118 -7.98 9.30 -33.70
N TYR A 119 -7.80 10.18 -32.73
CA TYR A 119 -7.37 11.55 -32.98
C TYR A 119 -5.85 11.66 -32.93
N VAL A 120 -5.28 12.41 -33.87
CA VAL A 120 -3.83 12.66 -33.96
C VAL A 120 -3.61 14.15 -34.09
N ARG A 121 -2.78 14.70 -33.19
CA ARG A 121 -2.20 16.04 -33.34
C ARG A 121 -1.02 15.94 -34.31
N LEU A 122 -1.14 16.64 -35.42
CA LEU A 122 -0.12 16.76 -36.45
C LEU A 122 1.06 17.58 -35.93
N THR A 123 2.26 17.08 -36.18
CA THR A 123 3.53 17.79 -35.90
C THR A 123 4.41 17.82 -37.16
N GLU A 124 5.62 18.35 -37.06
CA GLU A 124 6.58 18.38 -38.18
C GLU A 124 6.92 16.97 -38.70
N ASN A 125 6.80 15.94 -37.85
CA ASN A 125 7.05 14.55 -38.20
C ASN A 125 5.90 13.63 -37.76
N ASN A 126 5.14 13.15 -38.74
CA ASN A 126 4.03 12.20 -38.55
C ASN A 126 4.34 10.82 -39.14
N GLY A 127 5.62 10.40 -39.12
CA GLY A 127 6.10 9.17 -39.75
C GLY A 127 5.93 7.87 -38.95
N ASN A 128 5.62 7.97 -37.66
CA ASN A 128 5.59 6.84 -36.70
C ASN A 128 4.27 6.78 -35.92
N LEU A 129 3.14 6.99 -36.60
CA LEU A 129 1.84 6.86 -35.96
C LEU A 129 1.56 5.39 -35.64
N LYS A 130 0.88 5.13 -34.52
CA LYS A 130 0.40 3.81 -34.17
C LYS A 130 -1.11 3.89 -34.01
N LEU A 131 -1.83 2.98 -34.65
CA LEU A 131 -3.28 2.87 -34.51
C LEU A 131 -3.59 1.61 -33.74
N ASN A 132 -4.30 1.74 -32.62
CA ASN A 132 -4.59 0.60 -31.74
C ASN A 132 -5.90 0.76 -30.95
N LEU A 133 -6.38 -0.33 -30.35
CA LEU A 133 -7.65 -0.36 -29.63
C LEU A 133 -7.72 0.61 -28.44
N ASN A 134 -6.60 0.85 -27.76
CA ASN A 134 -6.58 1.74 -26.59
C ASN A 134 -6.83 3.19 -27.01
N GLU A 135 -6.10 3.67 -28.02
CA GLU A 135 -6.31 5.02 -28.57
C GLU A 135 -7.68 5.12 -29.26
N ALA A 136 -8.17 4.02 -29.84
CA ALA A 136 -9.53 3.99 -30.38
C ALA A 136 -10.62 4.13 -29.31
N LEU A 137 -10.39 3.61 -28.11
CA LEU A 137 -11.29 3.81 -26.98
C LEU A 137 -11.21 5.26 -26.44
N ALA A 138 -10.00 5.82 -26.35
CA ALA A 138 -9.77 7.20 -25.93
C ALA A 138 -10.50 8.20 -26.85
N ALA A 139 -10.50 7.94 -28.17
CA ALA A 139 -11.08 8.85 -29.15
C ALA A 139 -12.57 9.15 -28.90
N GLY A 140 -13.36 8.17 -28.47
CA GLY A 140 -14.78 8.40 -28.13
C GLY A 140 -14.94 9.32 -26.93
N ARG A 141 -14.05 9.20 -25.94
CA ARG A 141 -14.05 10.07 -24.76
C ARG A 141 -13.59 11.47 -25.10
N ILE A 142 -12.54 11.61 -25.92
CA ILE A 142 -12.07 12.90 -26.44
C ILE A 142 -13.20 13.60 -27.18
N ASP A 143 -13.89 12.90 -28.09
CA ASP A 143 -15.00 13.46 -28.87
C ASP A 143 -16.12 13.99 -27.97
N TYR A 144 -16.53 13.21 -26.96
CA TYR A 144 -17.53 13.63 -26.00
C TYR A 144 -17.08 14.84 -25.18
N LEU A 145 -15.86 14.84 -24.66
CA LEU A 145 -15.31 15.93 -23.85
C LEU A 145 -15.23 17.23 -24.63
N MET A 146 -14.85 17.17 -25.91
CA MET A 146 -14.79 18.35 -26.76
C MET A 146 -16.18 18.83 -27.18
N GLN A 147 -17.03 17.94 -27.70
CA GLN A 147 -18.32 18.34 -28.27
C GLN A 147 -19.41 18.61 -27.22
N LYS A 148 -19.37 17.94 -26.07
CA LYS A 148 -20.41 18.02 -25.02
C LYS A 148 -19.96 18.78 -23.79
N GLU A 149 -18.68 18.67 -23.41
CA GLU A 149 -18.13 19.41 -22.26
C GLU A 149 -17.34 20.67 -22.67
N ASN A 150 -17.19 20.94 -23.97
CA ASN A 150 -16.50 22.12 -24.53
C ASN A 150 -15.07 22.30 -23.97
N LEU A 151 -14.36 21.18 -23.79
CA LEU A 151 -12.94 21.19 -23.40
C LEU A 151 -12.04 21.39 -24.63
N ASP A 152 -10.88 22.00 -24.38
CA ASP A 152 -9.79 22.04 -25.35
C ASP A 152 -9.25 20.63 -25.65
N PHE A 153 -8.71 20.40 -26.85
CA PHE A 153 -8.21 19.09 -27.27
C PHE A 153 -7.17 18.53 -26.30
N ALA A 154 -6.18 19.33 -25.89
CA ALA A 154 -5.09 18.83 -25.03
C ALA A 154 -5.62 18.40 -23.66
N VAL A 155 -6.57 19.17 -23.10
CA VAL A 155 -7.22 18.86 -21.83
C VAL A 155 -8.14 17.64 -21.95
N ALA A 156 -8.87 17.52 -23.07
CA ALA A 156 -9.73 16.37 -23.35
C ALA A 156 -8.91 15.08 -23.51
N GLU A 157 -7.78 15.15 -24.21
CA GLU A 157 -6.85 14.05 -24.43
C GLU A 157 -6.23 13.56 -23.11
N GLU A 158 -5.65 14.45 -22.32
CA GLU A 158 -5.06 14.12 -21.01
C GLU A 158 -6.11 13.49 -20.07
N LYS A 159 -7.33 14.07 -20.03
CA LYS A 159 -8.42 13.55 -19.20
C LYS A 159 -8.85 12.16 -19.64
N ALA A 160 -9.01 11.92 -20.95
CA ALA A 160 -9.39 10.61 -21.48
C ALA A 160 -8.35 9.53 -21.11
N TYR A 161 -7.06 9.82 -21.28
CA TYR A 161 -5.99 8.86 -20.94
C TYR A 161 -5.80 8.68 -19.43
N SER A 162 -6.04 9.71 -18.62
CA SER A 162 -6.05 9.59 -17.16
C SER A 162 -7.20 8.69 -16.67
N GLU A 163 -8.40 8.85 -17.23
CA GLU A 163 -9.55 7.98 -16.94
C GLU A 163 -9.29 6.52 -17.39
N MET A 164 -8.66 6.32 -18.56
CA MET A 164 -8.18 4.99 -18.97
C MET A 164 -7.13 4.41 -18.01
N THR A 165 -6.23 5.25 -17.50
CA THR A 165 -5.17 4.84 -16.56
C THR A 165 -5.77 4.32 -15.25
N GLN A 166 -6.77 5.03 -14.73
CA GLN A 166 -7.52 4.58 -13.55
C GLN A 166 -8.26 3.26 -13.81
N LEU A 167 -8.81 3.08 -15.01
CA LEU A 167 -9.61 1.92 -15.35
C LEU A 167 -8.77 0.65 -15.55
N PHE A 168 -7.68 0.73 -16.32
CA PHE A 168 -6.89 -0.46 -16.68
C PHE A 168 -5.60 -0.61 -15.87
N GLY A 169 -5.23 0.38 -15.05
CA GLY A 169 -4.06 0.33 -14.18
C GLY A 169 -2.72 0.42 -14.92
N LEU A 170 -2.70 1.12 -16.05
CA LEU A 170 -1.52 1.36 -16.89
C LEU A 170 -1.44 2.85 -17.24
N ASP A 171 -0.26 3.46 -17.16
CA ASP A 171 -0.08 4.88 -17.47
C ASP A 171 -0.20 5.15 -18.98
N PHE A 172 -1.42 5.40 -19.45
CA PHE A 172 -1.68 5.69 -20.87
C PHE A 172 -1.19 7.06 -21.30
N ASN A 173 -1.06 8.03 -20.38
CA ASN A 173 -0.47 9.33 -20.69
C ASN A 173 1.00 9.17 -21.09
N ALA A 174 1.76 8.38 -20.33
CA ALA A 174 3.16 8.10 -20.66
C ALA A 174 3.32 7.29 -21.95
N LEU A 175 2.41 6.35 -22.23
CA LEU A 175 2.44 5.57 -23.48
C LEU A 175 2.10 6.43 -24.70
N HIS A 176 1.07 7.28 -24.59
CA HIS A 176 0.65 8.21 -25.63
C HIS A 176 1.71 9.26 -25.92
N ALA A 177 2.32 9.87 -24.89
CA ALA A 177 3.39 10.85 -25.05
C ALA A 177 4.59 10.29 -25.85
N ASN A 178 4.86 8.99 -25.71
CA ASN A 178 5.89 8.30 -26.47
C ASN A 178 5.39 7.71 -27.81
N ARG A 179 4.16 8.03 -28.23
CA ARG A 179 3.48 7.45 -29.40
C ARG A 179 3.55 5.93 -29.45
N TYR A 180 3.51 5.29 -28.27
CA TYR A 180 3.66 3.84 -28.09
C TYR A 180 4.96 3.26 -28.71
N ASN A 181 6.02 4.06 -28.85
CA ASN A 181 7.33 3.61 -29.31
C ASN A 181 8.00 2.69 -28.29
N GLY A 182 8.63 1.60 -28.77
CA GLY A 182 9.25 0.57 -27.92
C GLY A 182 8.24 -0.31 -27.15
N VAL A 183 6.94 -0.08 -27.34
CA VAL A 183 5.88 -0.85 -26.71
C VAL A 183 5.50 -2.01 -27.63
N HIS A 184 5.93 -3.22 -27.28
CA HIS A 184 5.46 -4.44 -27.92
C HIS A 184 4.32 -5.03 -27.10
N TYR A 185 3.16 -5.21 -27.74
CA TYR A 185 1.99 -5.85 -27.12
C TYR A 185 2.33 -7.20 -26.46
N ALA A 186 3.28 -7.97 -27.02
CA ALA A 186 3.75 -9.23 -26.45
C ALA A 186 4.31 -9.13 -25.02
N ASN A 187 4.73 -7.95 -24.55
CA ASN A 187 5.44 -7.78 -23.29
C ASN A 187 4.66 -7.01 -22.20
N LYS A 188 3.43 -6.54 -22.47
CA LYS A 188 2.62 -5.78 -21.50
C LYS A 188 1.16 -6.25 -21.50
N TRP A 189 0.84 -7.19 -20.63
CA TRP A 189 -0.50 -7.79 -20.52
C TRP A 189 -1.61 -6.76 -20.30
N GLU A 190 -1.33 -5.71 -19.54
CA GLU A 190 -2.28 -4.66 -19.18
C GLU A 190 -2.88 -3.97 -20.41
N MET A 191 -2.13 -3.88 -21.51
CA MET A 191 -2.61 -3.31 -22.77
C MET A 191 -3.64 -4.16 -23.48
N TYR A 192 -3.78 -5.43 -23.09
CA TYR A 192 -4.79 -6.30 -23.66
C TYR A 192 -6.07 -6.39 -22.83
N LYS A 193 -6.15 -5.73 -21.67
CA LYS A 193 -7.39 -5.73 -20.86
C LYS A 193 -8.63 -5.27 -21.63
N PRO A 194 -8.58 -4.24 -22.52
CA PRO A 194 -9.73 -3.90 -23.34
C PRO A 194 -10.15 -5.03 -24.28
N TYR A 195 -9.21 -5.80 -24.83
CA TYR A 195 -9.52 -6.96 -25.66
C TYR A 195 -10.23 -8.06 -24.86
N LEU A 196 -9.82 -8.32 -23.61
CA LEU A 196 -10.54 -9.25 -22.71
C LEU A 196 -11.94 -8.76 -22.38
N TYR A 197 -12.10 -7.48 -22.05
CA TYR A 197 -13.42 -6.92 -21.76
C TYR A 197 -14.35 -7.00 -22.97
N CYS A 198 -13.78 -6.90 -24.17
CA CYS A 198 -14.50 -7.14 -25.41
C CYS A 198 -14.62 -8.62 -25.79
N ARG A 199 -14.19 -9.59 -24.97
CA ARG A 199 -14.25 -11.04 -25.28
C ARG A 199 -13.63 -11.40 -26.64
N HIS A 200 -12.52 -10.73 -26.98
CA HIS A 200 -11.77 -10.95 -28.22
C HIS A 200 -11.31 -12.40 -28.36
N GLU A 201 -11.15 -13.14 -27.29
CA GLU A 201 -10.75 -14.55 -27.31
C GLU A 201 -11.86 -15.51 -27.79
N ILE A 202 -13.11 -15.05 -27.89
CA ILE A 202 -14.27 -15.88 -28.24
C ILE A 202 -14.60 -15.79 -29.73
N SER A 203 -14.89 -14.60 -30.24
CA SER A 203 -15.20 -14.39 -31.67
C SER A 203 -15.09 -12.91 -32.04
N ASP A 204 -14.89 -12.62 -33.33
CA ASP A 204 -14.83 -11.23 -33.83
C ASP A 204 -16.18 -10.52 -33.67
N SER A 205 -17.29 -11.23 -33.91
CA SER A 205 -18.63 -10.64 -33.75
C SER A 205 -18.92 -10.21 -32.32
N LEU A 206 -18.51 -10.99 -31.31
CA LEU A 206 -18.64 -10.60 -29.91
C LEU A 206 -17.69 -9.44 -29.59
N PHE A 207 -16.46 -9.51 -30.08
CA PHE A 207 -15.47 -8.43 -29.96
C PHE A 207 -16.02 -7.08 -30.42
N TYR A 208 -16.58 -7.00 -31.61
CA TYR A 208 -17.10 -5.75 -32.14
C TYR A 208 -18.35 -5.28 -31.40
N SER A 209 -19.24 -6.20 -31.01
CA SER A 209 -20.43 -5.86 -30.23
C SER A 209 -20.06 -5.29 -28.86
N ASP A 210 -19.16 -5.94 -28.13
CA ASP A 210 -18.72 -5.47 -26.82
C ASP A 210 -17.85 -4.22 -26.94
N TYR A 211 -17.00 -4.11 -27.97
CA TYR A 211 -16.25 -2.87 -28.22
C TYR A 211 -17.20 -1.69 -28.36
N LYS A 212 -18.30 -1.84 -29.10
CA LYS A 212 -19.29 -0.77 -29.24
C LYS A 212 -19.92 -0.39 -27.90
N GLU A 213 -20.30 -1.37 -27.08
CA GLU A 213 -20.81 -1.14 -25.72
C GLU A 213 -19.77 -0.44 -24.83
N LEU A 214 -18.52 -0.90 -24.87
CA LEU A 214 -17.38 -0.34 -24.13
C LEU A 214 -17.13 1.11 -24.55
N TYR A 215 -17.06 1.36 -25.85
CA TYR A 215 -16.84 2.67 -26.46
C TYR A 215 -17.97 3.64 -26.09
N ASP A 216 -19.23 3.22 -26.20
CA ASP A 216 -20.39 4.05 -25.87
C ASP A 216 -20.50 4.35 -24.37
N SER A 217 -20.14 3.41 -23.50
CA SER A 217 -20.10 3.62 -22.05
C SER A 217 -18.96 4.55 -21.64
N PHE A 218 -17.75 4.24 -22.12
CA PHE A 218 -16.53 4.97 -21.75
C PHE A 218 -16.55 6.40 -22.29
N SER A 219 -16.96 6.61 -23.55
CA SER A 219 -17.05 7.94 -24.16
C SER A 219 -17.85 8.93 -23.31
N LYS A 220 -19.00 8.49 -22.78
CA LYS A 220 -19.91 9.35 -22.00
C LYS A 220 -19.45 9.59 -20.56
N THR A 221 -18.80 8.61 -19.94
CA THR A 221 -18.63 8.60 -18.47
C THR A 221 -17.19 8.48 -17.98
N GLY A 222 -16.25 8.15 -18.86
CA GLY A 222 -14.88 7.76 -18.46
C GLY A 222 -14.82 6.46 -17.66
N ARG A 223 -15.93 5.70 -17.60
CA ARG A 223 -16.09 4.49 -16.79
C ARG A 223 -16.77 3.38 -17.59
N ILE A 224 -16.67 2.16 -17.08
CA ILE A 224 -17.30 0.97 -17.67
C ILE A 224 -18.19 0.31 -16.63
N ASP A 225 -19.27 -0.31 -17.09
CA ASP A 225 -20.14 -1.06 -16.21
C ASP A 225 -19.42 -2.30 -15.67
N SER A 226 -19.48 -2.47 -14.35
CA SER A 226 -18.96 -3.67 -13.69
C SER A 226 -19.57 -4.97 -14.23
N SER A 227 -20.80 -4.94 -14.76
CA SER A 227 -21.43 -6.10 -15.39
C SER A 227 -20.71 -6.55 -16.65
N MET A 228 -20.11 -5.64 -17.40
CA MET A 228 -19.30 -5.96 -18.58
C MET A 228 -18.00 -6.68 -18.17
N ILE A 229 -17.36 -6.21 -17.10
CA ILE A 229 -16.15 -6.85 -16.54
C ILE A 229 -16.46 -8.27 -16.07
N VAL A 230 -17.56 -8.45 -15.33
CA VAL A 230 -17.99 -9.77 -14.84
C VAL A 230 -18.33 -10.69 -16.00
N ARG A 231 -19.06 -10.21 -17.01
CA ARG A 231 -19.41 -10.98 -18.21
C ARG A 231 -18.20 -11.43 -19.02
N ALA A 232 -17.17 -10.58 -19.12
CA ALA A 232 -15.89 -10.95 -19.72
C ALA A 232 -15.17 -12.04 -18.91
N ALA A 233 -15.19 -11.95 -17.58
CA ALA A 233 -14.64 -12.98 -16.72
C ALA A 233 -15.41 -14.31 -16.79
N ASP A 234 -16.73 -14.28 -16.91
CA ASP A 234 -17.55 -15.47 -17.09
C ASP A 234 -17.24 -16.14 -18.43
N ALA A 235 -17.21 -15.35 -19.51
CA ALA A 235 -16.89 -15.85 -20.84
C ALA A 235 -15.49 -16.47 -20.88
N TRP A 236 -14.51 -15.84 -20.24
CA TRP A 236 -13.17 -16.39 -20.17
C TRP A 236 -13.10 -17.65 -19.32
N LEU A 237 -13.76 -17.72 -18.15
CA LEU A 237 -13.83 -18.95 -17.36
C LEU A 237 -14.51 -20.10 -18.11
N ALA A 238 -15.50 -19.80 -18.95
CA ALA A 238 -16.21 -20.79 -19.76
C ALA A 238 -15.29 -21.46 -20.81
N THR A 239 -14.17 -20.84 -21.18
CA THR A 239 -13.19 -21.45 -22.09
C THR A 239 -12.13 -22.29 -21.34
N PHE A 240 -12.19 -22.40 -20.02
CA PHE A 240 -11.19 -23.18 -19.29
C PHE A 240 -11.51 -24.67 -19.39
N GLU A 241 -10.56 -25.44 -19.92
CA GLU A 241 -10.65 -26.89 -19.99
C GLU A 241 -9.70 -27.55 -19.00
N ASN A 242 -10.17 -28.65 -18.41
CA ASN A 242 -9.34 -29.58 -17.67
C ASN A 242 -8.50 -30.38 -18.67
N THR A 243 -7.26 -29.95 -18.88
CA THR A 243 -6.29 -30.70 -19.68
C THR A 243 -5.34 -31.47 -18.76
N ILE A 244 -4.70 -32.52 -19.25
CA ILE A 244 -3.62 -33.20 -18.54
C ILE A 244 -2.31 -32.65 -19.12
N GLY A 245 -1.54 -31.94 -18.31
CA GLY A 245 -0.23 -31.40 -18.67
C GLY A 245 0.81 -32.50 -18.89
N GLU A 246 1.98 -32.13 -19.41
CA GLU A 246 3.06 -33.07 -19.77
C GLU A 246 3.58 -33.91 -18.59
N ASN A 247 3.38 -33.44 -17.36
CA ASN A 247 3.71 -34.16 -16.11
C ASN A 247 2.59 -35.09 -15.62
N GLY A 248 1.53 -35.32 -16.42
CA GLY A 248 0.38 -36.13 -16.06
C GLY A 248 -0.59 -35.46 -15.08
N LYS A 249 -0.42 -34.17 -14.79
CA LYS A 249 -1.26 -33.43 -13.83
C LYS A 249 -2.32 -32.59 -14.51
N PRO A 250 -3.46 -32.33 -13.85
CA PRO A 250 -4.50 -31.49 -14.39
C PRO A 250 -3.97 -30.06 -14.54
N THR A 251 -3.94 -29.54 -15.76
CA THR A 251 -3.67 -28.14 -16.06
C THR A 251 -4.93 -27.49 -16.57
N PHE A 252 -5.30 -26.36 -15.98
CA PHE A 252 -6.37 -25.52 -16.50
C PHE A 252 -5.80 -24.64 -17.60
N LYS A 253 -6.15 -24.97 -18.83
CA LYS A 253 -5.75 -24.20 -20.01
C LYS A 253 -7.02 -23.63 -20.61
N SER A 254 -7.01 -22.33 -20.88
CA SER A 254 -8.04 -21.73 -21.72
C SER A 254 -7.94 -22.34 -23.12
N SER A 255 -9.02 -22.90 -23.65
CA SER A 255 -9.15 -23.32 -25.05
C SER A 255 -9.50 -22.15 -25.97
N SER A 256 -9.14 -20.92 -25.55
CA SER A 256 -9.25 -19.69 -26.32
C SER A 256 -8.72 -19.84 -27.75
N ARG A 257 -9.39 -19.17 -28.70
CA ARG A 257 -8.97 -19.13 -30.10
C ARG A 257 -7.60 -18.47 -30.31
N ASN A 258 -7.10 -17.74 -29.31
CA ASN A 258 -5.88 -16.97 -29.41
C ASN A 258 -4.85 -17.40 -28.35
N THR A 259 -3.72 -17.91 -28.84
CA THR A 259 -2.64 -18.48 -28.04
C THR A 259 -1.94 -17.49 -27.11
N PHE A 260 -2.03 -16.18 -27.36
CA PHE A 260 -1.51 -15.15 -26.45
C PHE A 260 -2.18 -15.22 -25.06
N TRP A 261 -3.42 -15.72 -24.99
CA TRP A 261 -4.20 -15.86 -23.77
C TRP A 261 -3.99 -17.20 -23.06
N ASN A 262 -3.11 -18.06 -23.58
CA ASN A 262 -2.76 -19.34 -22.94
C ASN A 262 -1.79 -19.18 -21.76
N GLU A 263 -1.27 -17.97 -21.50
CA GLU A 263 -0.32 -17.73 -20.42
C GLU A 263 -1.01 -17.64 -19.05
N TYR A 264 -0.74 -18.64 -18.21
CA TYR A 264 -1.31 -18.80 -16.86
C TYR A 264 -0.94 -17.67 -15.87
N LYS A 265 0.04 -16.81 -16.18
CA LYS A 265 0.57 -15.84 -15.19
C LYS A 265 -0.38 -14.67 -14.90
N TYR A 266 -1.28 -14.33 -15.81
CA TYR A 266 -2.03 -13.08 -15.74
C TYR A 266 -3.53 -13.22 -15.45
N TRP A 267 -4.08 -14.43 -15.50
CA TRP A 267 -5.52 -14.64 -15.28
C TRP A 267 -5.96 -14.43 -13.84
N HIS A 268 -5.10 -14.74 -12.86
CA HIS A 268 -5.41 -14.58 -11.43
C HIS A 268 -5.82 -13.15 -11.10
N ASN A 269 -5.00 -12.18 -11.48
CA ASN A 269 -5.25 -10.76 -11.20
C ASN A 269 -6.55 -10.29 -11.85
N PHE A 270 -6.83 -10.74 -13.07
CA PHE A 270 -8.05 -10.38 -13.78
C PHE A 270 -9.29 -10.98 -13.11
N ILE A 271 -9.29 -12.27 -12.77
CA ILE A 271 -10.39 -12.96 -12.09
C ILE A 271 -10.61 -12.40 -10.68
N GLN A 272 -9.54 -12.13 -9.94
CA GLN A 272 -9.62 -11.47 -8.63
C GLN A 272 -10.30 -10.11 -8.72
N ASN A 273 -9.87 -9.26 -9.66
CA ASN A 273 -10.41 -7.92 -9.81
C ASN A 273 -11.87 -7.95 -10.33
N SER A 274 -12.18 -8.85 -11.26
CA SER A 274 -13.51 -8.96 -11.87
C SER A 274 -14.57 -9.42 -10.86
N TYR A 275 -14.25 -10.44 -10.07
CA TYR A 275 -15.18 -10.96 -9.06
C TYR A 275 -15.03 -10.35 -7.67
N GLY A 276 -13.98 -9.56 -7.42
CA GLY A 276 -13.65 -9.04 -6.09
C GLY A 276 -13.16 -10.12 -5.12
N ILE A 277 -12.51 -11.15 -5.64
CA ILE A 277 -12.04 -12.31 -4.86
C ILE A 277 -10.57 -12.09 -4.48
N LYS A 278 -10.19 -12.52 -3.26
CA LYS A 278 -8.78 -12.59 -2.84
C LYS A 278 -8.34 -14.04 -2.79
N PHE A 279 -7.33 -14.39 -3.59
CA PHE A 279 -6.65 -15.68 -3.46
C PHE A 279 -5.57 -15.52 -2.38
N SER A 280 -5.84 -15.97 -1.15
CA SER A 280 -4.81 -16.06 -0.11
C SER A 280 -3.79 -17.14 -0.49
N MET A 281 -2.51 -16.92 -0.17
CA MET A 281 -1.44 -17.89 -0.40
C MET A 281 -1.91 -19.29 0.06
N CYS A 282 -1.73 -20.26 -0.81
CA CYS A 282 -2.65 -21.37 -1.04
C CYS A 282 -2.81 -22.43 0.07
N ASP A 283 -2.50 -22.17 1.33
CA ASP A 283 -2.35 -23.25 2.31
C ASP A 283 -3.65 -23.99 2.65
N THR A 284 -4.84 -23.39 2.45
CA THR A 284 -6.16 -24.08 2.53
C THR A 284 -7.31 -23.40 1.75
N CYS A 285 -7.01 -22.48 0.84
CA CYS A 285 -7.95 -21.44 0.43
C CYS A 285 -8.88 -21.89 -0.71
N GLN A 286 -10.15 -22.17 -0.40
CA GLN A 286 -11.24 -22.11 -1.37
C GLN A 286 -11.73 -20.67 -1.49
N ALA A 287 -12.04 -20.21 -2.70
CA ALA A 287 -12.57 -18.87 -2.92
C ALA A 287 -13.89 -18.95 -3.69
N ILE A 288 -14.96 -18.34 -3.17
CA ILE A 288 -16.31 -18.42 -3.74
C ILE A 288 -16.59 -17.16 -4.57
N ILE A 289 -17.22 -17.34 -5.73
CA ILE A 289 -17.69 -16.22 -6.56
C ILE A 289 -18.98 -15.66 -5.96
N GLU A 290 -18.90 -14.51 -5.31
CA GLU A 290 -20.05 -13.86 -4.65
C GLU A 290 -20.78 -12.82 -5.51
N LYS A 291 -20.26 -12.52 -6.72
CA LYS A 291 -20.91 -11.61 -7.65
C LYS A 291 -22.17 -12.24 -8.22
N LYS A 292 -23.34 -11.75 -7.80
CA LYS A 292 -24.65 -12.21 -8.28
C LYS A 292 -24.87 -12.02 -9.79
N SER A 293 -24.13 -11.11 -10.41
CA SER A 293 -24.16 -10.88 -11.86
C SER A 293 -23.33 -11.90 -12.65
N SER A 294 -22.61 -12.80 -11.99
CA SER A 294 -21.81 -13.85 -12.63
C SER A 294 -22.64 -15.10 -12.89
N ASP A 295 -22.47 -15.69 -14.07
CA ASP A 295 -23.03 -17.01 -14.41
C ASP A 295 -22.43 -18.13 -13.53
N PHE A 296 -21.30 -17.86 -12.86
CA PHE A 296 -20.62 -18.76 -11.94
C PHE A 296 -20.87 -18.39 -10.46
N TYR A 297 -21.91 -17.60 -10.17
CA TYR A 297 -22.27 -17.26 -8.78
C TYR A 297 -22.40 -18.51 -7.89
N GLY A 298 -21.73 -18.49 -6.73
CA GLY A 298 -21.70 -19.59 -5.77
C GLY A 298 -20.73 -20.72 -6.11
N ARG A 299 -20.09 -20.71 -7.29
CA ARG A 299 -19.03 -21.67 -7.64
C ARG A 299 -17.75 -21.33 -6.87
N ARG A 300 -16.93 -22.35 -6.61
CA ARG A 300 -15.68 -22.21 -5.86
C ARG A 300 -14.44 -22.44 -6.72
N PHE A 301 -13.40 -21.65 -6.49
CA PHE A 301 -12.05 -21.93 -6.89
C PHE A 301 -11.36 -22.80 -5.83
N VAL A 302 -10.56 -23.75 -6.28
CA VAL A 302 -9.75 -24.68 -5.50
C VAL A 302 -8.30 -24.43 -5.85
N CYS A 303 -7.45 -24.19 -4.84
CA CYS A 303 -6.00 -24.15 -5.04
C CYS A 303 -5.38 -25.53 -4.74
N GLU A 304 -4.50 -25.99 -5.63
CA GLU A 304 -3.80 -27.26 -5.52
C GLU A 304 -2.28 -27.04 -5.51
N PHE A 305 -1.58 -27.92 -4.78
CA PHE A 305 -0.12 -27.93 -4.70
C PHE A 305 0.45 -29.18 -5.32
N GLU A 306 1.55 -28.97 -6.04
CA GLU A 306 2.23 -30.07 -6.69
C GLU A 306 2.99 -30.98 -5.69
N LYS A 307 3.59 -30.39 -4.64
CA LYS A 307 4.24 -31.05 -3.48
C LYS A 307 4.39 -30.06 -2.31
N TRP A 308 4.50 -30.55 -1.08
CA TRP A 308 4.90 -29.74 0.09
C TRP A 308 6.28 -29.10 -0.18
N GLY A 309 6.32 -27.77 -0.37
CA GLY A 309 7.55 -26.99 -0.55
C GLY A 309 7.83 -26.41 -1.95
N GLY A 310 6.92 -26.55 -2.92
CA GLY A 310 7.06 -25.94 -4.25
C GLY A 310 6.26 -24.64 -4.43
N SER A 311 6.84 -23.65 -5.12
CA SER A 311 6.17 -22.40 -5.55
C SER A 311 5.11 -22.58 -6.65
N ASN A 312 4.92 -23.83 -7.13
CA ASN A 312 3.94 -24.15 -8.17
C ASN A 312 2.59 -24.50 -7.52
N SER A 313 1.84 -23.46 -7.16
CA SER A 313 0.41 -23.57 -6.86
C SER A 313 -0.40 -23.32 -8.13
N TYR A 314 -1.48 -24.07 -8.31
CA TYR A 314 -2.42 -23.77 -9.37
C TYR A 314 -3.87 -23.71 -8.86
N ILE A 315 -4.63 -22.76 -9.38
CA ILE A 315 -6.02 -22.53 -9.01
C ILE A 315 -6.89 -23.03 -10.15
N ARG A 316 -7.95 -23.74 -9.79
CA ARG A 316 -8.94 -24.25 -10.71
C ARG A 316 -10.35 -23.99 -10.23
N LEU A 317 -11.31 -23.90 -11.15
CA LEU A 317 -12.71 -23.94 -10.75
C LEU A 317 -13.09 -25.38 -10.36
N ALA A 318 -13.79 -25.56 -9.24
CA ALA A 318 -14.33 -26.86 -8.86
C ALA A 318 -15.32 -27.36 -9.91
N THR A 319 -15.35 -28.66 -10.15
CA THR A 319 -16.40 -29.26 -10.98
C THR A 319 -17.76 -29.18 -10.27
N LEU A 320 -18.86 -29.22 -11.02
CA LEU A 320 -20.22 -29.25 -10.44
C LEU A 320 -20.40 -30.41 -9.45
N PHE A 321 -19.72 -31.53 -9.68
CA PHE A 321 -19.78 -32.67 -8.77
C PHE A 321 -19.02 -32.40 -7.46
N GLU A 322 -17.82 -31.81 -7.54
CA GLU A 322 -17.08 -31.36 -6.36
C GLU A 322 -17.81 -30.27 -5.59
N ASP A 323 -18.62 -29.46 -6.27
CA ASP A 323 -19.49 -28.49 -5.62
C ASP A 323 -20.52 -29.16 -4.70
N SER A 324 -20.89 -30.41 -4.96
CA SER A 324 -21.85 -31.18 -4.16
C SER A 324 -21.23 -32.02 -3.04
N ILE A 325 -20.09 -32.67 -3.27
CA ILE A 325 -19.49 -33.65 -2.32
C ILE A 325 -18.13 -33.23 -1.75
N GLY A 326 -17.62 -32.06 -2.15
CA GLY A 326 -16.29 -31.57 -1.77
C GLY A 326 -15.23 -31.81 -2.85
N ALA A 327 -14.18 -30.99 -2.81
CA ALA A 327 -13.09 -31.03 -3.79
C ALA A 327 -12.20 -32.27 -3.63
N CYS A 328 -11.90 -32.93 -4.75
CA CYS A 328 -10.90 -34.00 -4.83
C CYS A 328 -9.52 -33.37 -5.07
N LEU A 329 -8.68 -33.33 -4.03
CA LEU A 329 -7.39 -32.66 -4.06
C LEU A 329 -6.26 -33.65 -4.34
N LEU A 330 -5.33 -33.33 -5.23
CA LEU A 330 -4.16 -34.17 -5.52
C LEU A 330 -3.35 -34.53 -4.26
N SER A 331 -3.32 -33.64 -3.26
CA SER A 331 -2.50 -33.81 -2.06
C SER A 331 -3.03 -34.83 -1.06
N LYS A 332 -4.31 -35.25 -1.16
CA LYS A 332 -4.95 -36.09 -0.14
C LYS A 332 -5.82 -37.19 -0.75
N THR A 333 -5.84 -38.35 -0.10
CA THR A 333 -6.88 -39.34 -0.34
C THR A 333 -8.11 -38.97 0.49
N ALA A 334 -9.30 -39.09 -0.08
CA ALA A 334 -10.56 -38.88 0.62
C ALA A 334 -11.62 -39.90 0.16
N LEU A 335 -12.46 -40.35 1.09
CA LEU A 335 -13.61 -41.22 0.84
C LEU A 335 -14.87 -40.48 1.32
N VAL A 336 -15.87 -40.36 0.45
CA VAL A 336 -17.14 -39.69 0.76
C VAL A 336 -18.29 -40.57 0.33
N GLU A 337 -19.26 -40.76 1.22
CA GLU A 337 -20.53 -41.40 0.89
C GLU A 337 -21.52 -40.35 0.41
N HIS A 338 -22.09 -40.53 -0.78
CA HIS A 338 -23.09 -39.62 -1.35
C HIS A 338 -24.15 -40.42 -2.12
N ASN A 339 -25.43 -40.21 -1.78
CA ASN A 339 -26.57 -40.93 -2.36
C ASN A 339 -26.43 -42.47 -2.31
N GLY A 340 -25.87 -43.01 -1.21
CA GLY A 340 -25.68 -44.45 -1.01
C GLY A 340 -24.55 -45.08 -1.82
N LEU A 341 -23.73 -44.27 -2.51
CA LEU A 341 -22.51 -44.72 -3.20
C LEU A 341 -21.29 -44.16 -2.48
N ASN A 342 -20.22 -44.95 -2.47
CA ASN A 342 -18.94 -44.53 -1.92
C ASN A 342 -18.05 -44.00 -3.05
N TYR A 343 -17.60 -42.76 -2.93
CA TYR A 343 -16.69 -42.10 -3.86
C TYR A 343 -15.31 -41.98 -3.23
N LEU A 344 -14.29 -42.47 -3.92
CA LEU A 344 -12.90 -42.41 -3.53
C LEU A 344 -12.15 -41.41 -4.44
N CYS A 345 -11.52 -40.43 -3.81
CA CYS A 345 -10.51 -39.56 -4.39
C CYS A 345 -9.16 -40.07 -3.92
N LYS A 346 -8.33 -40.60 -4.81
CA LYS A 346 -6.99 -41.09 -4.45
C LYS A 346 -5.99 -39.93 -4.48
N LYS A 347 -4.98 -39.99 -3.62
CA LYS A 347 -3.80 -39.11 -3.74
C LYS A 347 -3.22 -39.20 -5.16
N ASP A 348 -2.78 -38.06 -5.68
CA ASP A 348 -2.30 -37.88 -7.05
C ASP A 348 -3.39 -38.06 -8.14
N GLU A 349 -4.65 -38.22 -7.74
CA GLU A 349 -5.83 -38.15 -8.61
C GLU A 349 -6.69 -36.94 -8.20
N ASN A 350 -7.30 -36.25 -9.17
CA ASN A 350 -8.22 -35.13 -8.94
C ASN A 350 -9.67 -35.45 -9.36
N VAL A 351 -10.00 -36.75 -9.46
CA VAL A 351 -11.31 -37.25 -9.90
C VAL A 351 -11.85 -38.21 -8.85
N TRP A 352 -13.11 -37.98 -8.47
CA TRP A 352 -13.89 -38.92 -7.67
C TRP A 352 -14.27 -40.16 -8.50
N LYS A 353 -13.99 -41.36 -7.98
CA LYS A 353 -14.38 -42.64 -8.60
C LYS A 353 -15.26 -43.43 -7.64
N ILE A 354 -16.26 -44.13 -8.18
CA ILE A 354 -17.09 -45.04 -7.38
C ILE A 354 -16.25 -46.23 -6.94
N GLU A 355 -16.30 -46.57 -5.66
CA GLU A 355 -15.64 -47.73 -5.06
C GLU A 355 -16.67 -48.63 -4.38
N ASN A 356 -16.69 -49.90 -4.77
CA ASN A 356 -17.64 -50.90 -4.28
C ASN A 356 -16.94 -52.10 -3.61
N ASN A 357 -15.61 -52.20 -3.71
CA ASN A 357 -14.88 -53.28 -3.11
C ASN A 357 -14.83 -53.11 -1.59
N ARG A 358 -15.49 -54.02 -0.86
CA ARG A 358 -15.57 -54.05 0.61
C ARG A 358 -14.21 -53.82 1.28
N ASP A 359 -13.19 -54.60 0.90
CA ASP A 359 -11.89 -54.54 1.56
C ASP A 359 -11.17 -53.22 1.27
N THR A 360 -11.40 -52.65 0.09
CA THR A 360 -10.89 -51.33 -0.28
C THR A 360 -11.58 -50.23 0.53
N LEU A 361 -12.89 -50.30 0.69
CA LEU A 361 -13.66 -49.37 1.54
C LEU A 361 -13.22 -49.45 3.00
N LEU A 362 -13.12 -50.66 3.57
CA LEU A 362 -12.61 -50.87 4.93
C LEU A 362 -11.18 -50.36 5.08
N THR A 363 -10.33 -50.57 4.06
CA THR A 363 -8.93 -50.10 4.09
C THR A 363 -8.82 -48.58 4.06
N TYR A 364 -9.59 -47.89 3.21
CA TYR A 364 -9.55 -46.43 3.15
C TYR A 364 -10.30 -45.77 4.30
N LYS A 365 -11.30 -46.43 4.89
CA LYS A 365 -12.06 -45.92 6.04
C LYS A 365 -11.36 -46.17 7.38
N PHE A 366 -10.73 -47.34 7.57
CA PHE A 366 -10.19 -47.79 8.86
C PHE A 366 -8.69 -48.17 8.83
N GLY A 367 -8.09 -48.30 7.64
CA GLY A 367 -6.69 -48.72 7.46
C GLY A 367 -6.53 -50.17 7.01
N THR A 368 -5.33 -50.53 6.55
CA THR A 368 -5.04 -51.90 6.07
C THR A 368 -5.13 -52.90 7.21
N CYS A 369 -5.92 -53.97 7.05
CA CYS A 369 -6.03 -55.04 8.05
C CYS A 369 -4.64 -55.67 8.32
N GLY A 370 -4.27 -55.73 9.60
CA GLY A 370 -2.97 -56.17 10.07
C GLY A 370 -2.03 -55.02 10.43
N SER A 371 -2.40 -53.78 10.13
CA SER A 371 -1.74 -52.61 10.70
C SER A 371 -1.98 -52.52 12.21
N TYR A 372 -1.13 -51.80 12.93
CA TYR A 372 -1.24 -51.61 14.39
C TYR A 372 -2.64 -51.13 14.81
N ALA A 373 -3.28 -50.27 14.01
CA ALA A 373 -4.59 -49.71 14.32
C ALA A 373 -5.77 -50.66 14.04
N THR A 374 -5.59 -51.74 13.29
CA THR A 374 -6.69 -52.62 12.85
C THR A 374 -6.54 -54.07 13.28
N LYS A 375 -5.31 -54.53 13.55
CA LYS A 375 -5.02 -55.92 13.93
C LYS A 375 -5.83 -56.33 15.16
N ASN A 376 -6.64 -57.39 15.04
CA ASN A 376 -7.50 -57.93 16.11
C ASN A 376 -8.53 -56.93 16.66
N HIS A 377 -8.97 -55.98 15.85
CA HIS A 377 -10.04 -55.03 16.21
C HIS A 377 -11.30 -55.25 15.38
N ALA A 378 -12.43 -54.85 15.96
CA ALA A 378 -13.74 -54.94 15.36
C ALA A 378 -14.21 -53.55 14.89
N PHE A 379 -14.86 -53.49 13.73
CA PHE A 379 -15.36 -52.25 13.12
C PHE A 379 -16.74 -52.49 12.53
N TYR A 380 -17.62 -51.50 12.64
CA TYR A 380 -18.89 -51.51 11.93
C TYR A 380 -18.76 -50.83 10.57
N MET A 381 -19.40 -51.44 9.58
CA MET A 381 -19.67 -50.79 8.30
C MET A 381 -21.14 -51.05 7.97
N HIS A 382 -21.96 -49.99 8.10
CA HIS A 382 -23.41 -50.12 8.20
C HIS A 382 -23.78 -51.05 9.37
N ASP A 383 -24.79 -51.92 9.24
CA ASP A 383 -25.27 -52.77 10.34
C ASP A 383 -24.45 -54.06 10.56
N SER A 384 -23.26 -54.16 9.96
CA SER A 384 -22.44 -55.38 9.97
C SER A 384 -21.13 -55.16 10.71
N LEU A 385 -20.85 -56.04 11.69
CA LEU A 385 -19.59 -56.07 12.44
C LEU A 385 -18.56 -56.89 11.66
N PHE A 386 -17.47 -56.24 11.28
CA PHE A 386 -16.29 -56.85 10.67
C PHE A 386 -15.16 -56.91 11.69
N TYR A 387 -14.35 -57.96 11.63
CA TYR A 387 -13.18 -58.12 12.51
C TYR A 387 -11.94 -58.35 11.66
N CYS A 388 -10.81 -57.75 12.00
CA CYS A 388 -9.54 -58.05 11.33
C CYS A 388 -8.88 -59.24 12.04
N GLU A 389 -9.07 -60.43 11.49
CA GLU A 389 -8.55 -61.68 12.05
C GLU A 389 -7.16 -61.97 11.47
N CYS A 390 -6.19 -62.20 12.35
CA CYS A 390 -4.82 -62.52 11.97
C CYS A 390 -4.48 -63.95 12.40
N LEU A 391 -4.10 -64.79 11.43
CA LEU A 391 -3.61 -66.15 11.70
C LEU A 391 -2.16 -66.12 12.21
N ASP A 392 -1.39 -65.13 11.78
CA ASP A 392 -0.04 -64.81 12.26
C ASP A 392 0.26 -63.31 12.08
N GLU A 393 1.48 -62.85 12.36
CA GLU A 393 1.84 -61.42 12.26
C GLU A 393 1.78 -60.82 10.85
N LYS A 394 1.76 -61.65 9.80
CA LYS A 394 1.79 -61.19 8.39
C LYS A 394 0.50 -61.52 7.62
N ASN A 395 -0.29 -62.47 8.10
CA ASN A 395 -1.50 -62.94 7.44
C ASN A 395 -2.74 -62.49 8.21
N CYS A 396 -3.24 -61.31 7.84
CA CYS A 396 -4.45 -60.71 8.39
C CYS A 396 -5.47 -60.46 7.28
N ALA A 397 -6.75 -60.75 7.54
CA ALA A 397 -7.84 -60.48 6.62
C ALA A 397 -9.11 -60.01 7.34
N TRP A 398 -9.90 -59.19 6.66
CA TRP A 398 -11.22 -58.80 7.13
C TRP A 398 -12.17 -60.00 7.07
N THR A 399 -12.73 -60.39 8.22
CA THR A 399 -13.70 -61.49 8.36
C THR A 399 -15.10 -60.98 8.65
N ASP A 400 -16.11 -61.67 8.12
CA ASP A 400 -17.55 -61.45 8.32
C ASP A 400 -18.16 -62.46 9.30
N LYS A 401 -17.34 -63.26 9.96
CA LYS A 401 -17.76 -64.32 10.90
C LYS A 401 -18.68 -63.84 12.04
N TYR A 402 -18.60 -62.57 12.43
CA TYR A 402 -19.35 -62.01 13.56
C TYR A 402 -20.57 -61.18 13.13
N VAL A 403 -20.92 -61.21 11.84
CA VAL A 403 -22.12 -60.55 11.32
C VAL A 403 -23.35 -61.20 11.94
N LYS A 404 -24.08 -60.44 12.78
CA LYS A 404 -25.29 -60.82 13.56
C LYS A 404 -25.06 -61.58 14.88
N THR A 405 -23.89 -61.47 15.49
CA THR A 405 -23.63 -62.04 16.83
C THR A 405 -23.89 -61.01 17.94
N ASP A 406 -24.60 -61.42 19.01
CA ASP A 406 -24.82 -60.60 20.22
C ASP A 406 -23.75 -60.87 21.28
N PHE A 407 -23.30 -59.81 21.98
CA PHE A 407 -22.23 -59.86 22.98
C PHE A 407 -22.69 -59.29 24.34
N ASN A 408 -22.29 -59.94 25.44
CA ASN A 408 -22.56 -59.57 26.84
C ASN A 408 -21.25 -59.31 27.63
N GLU A 409 -21.33 -58.68 28.82
CA GLU A 409 -20.15 -58.29 29.63
C GLU A 409 -19.17 -59.43 29.97
N LYS A 410 -19.58 -60.70 29.86
CA LYS A 410 -18.72 -61.87 30.12
C LYS A 410 -18.03 -62.42 28.88
N ASP A 411 -18.41 -61.98 27.68
CA ASP A 411 -17.81 -62.45 26.44
C ASP A 411 -16.42 -61.85 26.24
N SER A 412 -15.48 -62.66 25.75
CA SER A 412 -14.07 -62.25 25.59
C SER A 412 -13.87 -61.08 24.63
N LEU A 413 -14.80 -60.86 23.70
CA LEU A 413 -14.77 -59.74 22.74
C LEU A 413 -15.66 -58.56 23.16
N TYR A 414 -16.30 -58.59 24.33
CA TYR A 414 -17.25 -57.54 24.74
C TYR A 414 -16.65 -56.13 24.73
N ALA A 415 -15.43 -55.97 25.26
CA ALA A 415 -14.75 -54.67 25.27
C ALA A 415 -14.43 -54.17 23.84
N GLU A 416 -14.09 -55.07 22.91
CA GLU A 416 -13.85 -54.72 21.50
C GLU A 416 -15.15 -54.34 20.79
N VAL A 417 -16.26 -55.03 21.08
CA VAL A 417 -17.57 -54.74 20.49
C VAL A 417 -18.17 -53.46 21.06
N LEU A 418 -18.02 -53.21 22.38
CA LEU A 418 -18.38 -51.94 23.02
C LEU A 418 -17.62 -50.78 22.37
N HIS A 419 -16.32 -50.98 22.13
CA HIS A 419 -15.50 -50.00 21.42
C HIS A 419 -15.97 -49.78 19.98
N ALA A 420 -16.25 -50.86 19.23
CA ALA A 420 -16.71 -50.78 17.84
C ALA A 420 -18.07 -50.08 17.72
N LYS A 421 -19.01 -50.36 18.63
CA LYS A 421 -20.32 -49.68 18.69
C LYS A 421 -20.17 -48.20 19.03
N ALA A 422 -19.33 -47.88 20.02
CA ALA A 422 -19.02 -46.49 20.34
C ALA A 422 -18.31 -45.77 19.18
N LEU A 423 -17.45 -46.47 18.43
CA LEU A 423 -16.77 -45.96 17.25
C LEU A 423 -17.74 -45.66 16.10
N ASP A 424 -18.74 -46.51 15.89
CA ASP A 424 -19.78 -46.32 14.87
C ASP A 424 -20.71 -45.15 15.23
N GLN A 425 -21.20 -45.12 16.48
CA GLN A 425 -22.17 -44.13 16.92
C GLN A 425 -21.55 -42.75 17.22
N PHE A 426 -20.33 -42.71 17.73
CA PHE A 426 -19.68 -41.48 18.18
C PHE A 426 -18.43 -41.10 17.38
N GLY A 427 -17.97 -41.95 16.46
CA GLY A 427 -16.73 -41.75 15.70
C GLY A 427 -15.47 -42.14 16.47
N GLU A 428 -14.32 -41.90 15.84
CA GLU A 428 -12.99 -42.18 16.41
C GLU A 428 -12.82 -41.53 17.79
N CYS A 429 -12.32 -42.33 18.75
CA CYS A 429 -11.92 -41.86 20.07
C CYS A 429 -10.63 -41.04 19.92
N LYS A 430 -10.77 -39.78 19.50
CA LYS A 430 -9.65 -38.83 19.32
C LYS A 430 -9.31 -38.10 20.61
N ASP A 431 -10.29 -37.93 21.48
CA ASP A 431 -10.21 -37.06 22.65
C ASP A 431 -10.29 -37.89 23.93
N ASP A 432 -9.13 -38.33 24.42
CA ASP A 432 -9.03 -39.03 25.70
C ASP A 432 -9.74 -38.23 26.81
N GLY A 433 -10.69 -38.87 27.48
CA GLY A 433 -11.57 -38.30 28.51
C GLY A 433 -12.98 -37.93 28.04
N ASN A 434 -13.27 -37.90 26.73
CA ASN A 434 -14.62 -37.65 26.19
C ASN A 434 -15.60 -38.70 26.69
N LYS A 435 -16.78 -38.30 27.18
CA LYS A 435 -17.74 -39.20 27.83
C LYS A 435 -19.04 -39.23 27.05
N LYS A 436 -19.56 -40.42 26.83
CA LYS A 436 -20.82 -40.63 26.14
C LYS A 436 -21.64 -41.65 26.90
N GLN A 437 -22.96 -41.47 26.85
CA GLN A 437 -23.85 -42.54 27.26
C GLN A 437 -24.06 -43.45 26.06
N LEU A 438 -23.74 -44.73 26.22
CA LEU A 438 -23.98 -45.78 25.24
C LEU A 438 -24.99 -46.75 25.85
N ASP A 439 -26.23 -46.68 25.40
CA ASP A 439 -27.37 -47.40 25.98
C ASP A 439 -27.50 -47.15 27.50
N SER A 440 -27.35 -48.19 28.32
CA SER A 440 -27.46 -48.14 29.78
C SER A 440 -26.12 -47.95 30.51
N VAL A 441 -25.01 -47.78 29.80
CA VAL A 441 -23.68 -47.61 30.39
C VAL A 441 -23.06 -46.27 29.98
N PHE A 442 -22.13 -45.79 30.80
CA PHE A 442 -21.32 -44.62 30.48
C PHE A 442 -19.97 -45.10 29.97
N VAL A 443 -19.54 -44.58 28.82
CA VAL A 443 -18.21 -44.83 28.26
C VAL A 443 -17.41 -43.53 28.22
N HIS A 444 -16.09 -43.65 28.32
CA HIS A 444 -15.16 -42.58 28.03
C HIS A 444 -14.05 -43.03 27.09
N CYS A 445 -13.53 -42.09 26.31
CA CYS A 445 -12.38 -42.29 25.45
C CYS A 445 -11.11 -42.35 26.32
N SER A 446 -10.23 -43.34 26.10
CA SER A 446 -8.99 -43.57 26.84
C SER A 446 -7.98 -44.29 25.94
N PHE A 447 -6.82 -43.68 25.73
CA PHE A 447 -5.76 -44.16 24.83
C PHE A 447 -6.27 -44.53 23.43
N GLY A 448 -7.14 -43.71 22.86
CA GLY A 448 -7.70 -43.97 21.53
C GLY A 448 -8.82 -45.01 21.51
N ARG A 449 -9.29 -45.47 22.68
CA ARG A 449 -10.34 -46.47 22.82
C ARG A 449 -11.48 -46.04 23.73
N TRP A 450 -12.71 -46.41 23.37
CA TRP A 450 -13.88 -46.20 24.22
C TRP A 450 -13.97 -47.31 25.29
N VAL A 451 -13.99 -46.95 26.58
CA VAL A 451 -14.02 -47.85 27.76
C VAL A 451 -15.08 -47.40 28.78
N GLN A 452 -15.53 -48.25 29.72
CA GLN A 452 -16.65 -47.96 30.65
C GLN A 452 -16.27 -47.04 31.85
N LEU A 453 -17.22 -46.25 32.40
CA LEU A 453 -16.99 -45.18 33.43
C LEU A 453 -18.01 -45.15 34.61
N ASP A 454 -17.56 -44.74 35.82
CA ASP A 454 -18.38 -44.50 37.05
C ASP A 454 -19.25 -43.21 37.00
N SER A 455 -20.36 -43.19 37.76
CA SER A 455 -21.37 -42.11 37.74
C SER A 455 -20.97 -40.78 38.39
N LEU A 456 -20.29 -40.76 39.55
CA LEU A 456 -19.83 -39.49 40.16
C LEU A 456 -18.71 -38.90 39.30
N ILE A 457 -17.87 -39.77 38.75
CA ILE A 457 -16.85 -39.43 37.74
C ILE A 457 -17.48 -39.01 36.40
N TYR A 458 -18.67 -39.50 36.06
CA TYR A 458 -19.39 -39.06 34.87
C TYR A 458 -19.90 -37.62 35.03
N TYR A 459 -20.56 -37.30 36.15
CA TYR A 459 -21.17 -35.98 36.39
C TYR A 459 -20.19 -34.89 36.84
N LEU A 460 -19.32 -35.20 37.80
CA LEU A 460 -18.32 -34.26 38.30
C LEU A 460 -17.01 -34.37 37.55
N GLY A 461 -16.79 -35.44 36.80
CA GLY A 461 -15.50 -35.70 36.17
C GLY A 461 -14.55 -36.54 37.04
N GLY A 462 -13.46 -37.02 36.41
CA GLY A 462 -12.41 -37.72 37.17
C GLY A 462 -11.71 -36.73 38.10
N CYS A 463 -11.33 -37.19 39.27
CA CYS A 463 -10.59 -36.36 40.22
C CYS A 463 -9.16 -36.16 39.70
N THR A 464 -8.90 -35.06 39.01
CA THR A 464 -7.63 -34.86 38.28
C THR A 464 -7.12 -33.45 38.52
N LYS A 465 -5.84 -33.20 38.17
CA LYS A 465 -5.27 -31.84 38.17
C LYS A 465 -6.06 -30.86 37.30
N THR A 466 -6.90 -31.29 36.37
CA THR A 466 -7.66 -30.42 35.47
C THR A 466 -9.12 -30.28 35.86
N ASN A 467 -9.59 -31.15 36.75
CA ASN A 467 -10.97 -31.17 37.20
C ASN A 467 -10.96 -31.12 38.71
N GLN A 468 -10.64 -29.91 39.18
CA GLN A 468 -10.25 -29.66 40.55
C GLN A 468 -11.39 -29.21 41.44
N VAL A 469 -12.52 -28.79 40.89
CA VAL A 469 -13.66 -28.24 41.63
C VAL A 469 -14.97 -28.72 41.02
N GLY A 470 -15.98 -29.01 41.84
CA GLY A 470 -17.26 -29.56 41.39
C GLY A 470 -18.40 -29.19 42.34
N LYS A 471 -19.55 -28.78 41.80
CA LYS A 471 -20.75 -28.50 42.61
C LYS A 471 -21.77 -29.59 42.36
N HIS A 472 -22.12 -30.31 43.42
CA HIS A 472 -23.17 -31.32 43.38
C HIS A 472 -24.09 -31.11 44.57
N LEU A 473 -25.40 -30.99 44.32
CA LEU A 473 -26.42 -30.82 45.35
C LEU A 473 -26.21 -29.61 46.28
N GLY A 474 -25.67 -28.50 45.75
CA GLY A 474 -25.55 -27.23 46.49
C GLY A 474 -24.26 -27.05 47.31
N VAL A 475 -23.43 -28.09 47.42
CA VAL A 475 -22.14 -28.07 48.13
C VAL A 475 -21.01 -27.89 47.12
N TYR A 476 -20.00 -27.11 47.50
CA TYR A 476 -18.82 -26.83 46.68
C TYR A 476 -17.69 -27.79 47.05
N TYR A 477 -17.23 -28.59 46.09
CA TYR A 477 -16.12 -29.52 46.25
C TYR A 477 -14.88 -29.04 45.52
N SER A 478 -13.71 -29.37 46.05
CA SER A 478 -12.41 -29.27 45.45
C SER A 478 -11.59 -30.54 45.70
N CYS A 479 -10.86 -31.03 44.70
CA CYS A 479 -9.84 -32.06 44.87
C CYS A 479 -8.45 -31.49 45.12
N LYS A 480 -8.35 -30.17 45.28
CA LYS A 480 -7.09 -29.43 45.40
C LYS A 480 -6.56 -29.49 46.84
N ASP A 481 -6.35 -30.69 47.37
CA ASP A 481 -5.60 -30.87 48.61
C ASP A 481 -4.14 -31.17 48.29
N TYR A 482 -3.44 -30.15 47.79
CA TYR A 482 -2.01 -30.22 47.48
C TYR A 482 -1.11 -30.26 48.73
N TRP A 483 -1.69 -30.28 49.93
CA TRP A 483 -1.00 -30.01 51.19
C TRP A 483 -0.75 -31.24 52.07
N ALA A 484 -1.29 -32.41 51.72
CA ALA A 484 -1.17 -33.62 52.53
C ALA A 484 -0.37 -34.77 51.89
N GLY A 485 0.27 -34.58 50.73
CA GLY A 485 1.08 -35.62 50.08
C GLY A 485 0.31 -36.91 49.76
N SER A 486 -1.01 -36.82 49.56
CA SER A 486 -1.84 -37.97 49.23
C SER A 486 -1.83 -38.21 47.72
N ASP A 487 -1.22 -39.33 47.29
CA ASP A 487 -1.06 -39.74 45.89
C ASP A 487 -2.37 -40.17 45.20
N SER A 488 -3.54 -39.87 45.77
CA SER A 488 -4.83 -40.19 45.17
C SER A 488 -5.81 -39.04 45.35
N PRO A 489 -6.05 -38.22 44.31
CA PRO A 489 -6.98 -37.11 44.40
C PRO A 489 -8.39 -37.64 44.63
N VAL A 490 -9.04 -37.17 45.69
CA VAL A 490 -10.45 -37.45 46.02
C VAL A 490 -11.15 -36.10 46.25
N TRP A 491 -12.40 -35.96 45.81
CA TRP A 491 -13.22 -34.76 45.99
C TRP A 491 -13.44 -34.42 47.50
N ARG A 492 -13.22 -33.16 47.95
CA ARG A 492 -13.41 -32.62 49.33
C ARG A 492 -14.18 -31.29 49.35
N GLU A 493 -14.79 -30.84 50.45
CA GLU A 493 -15.60 -29.58 50.49
C GLU A 493 -14.75 -28.30 50.74
N VAL A 494 -15.11 -27.14 50.17
CA VAL A 494 -14.37 -25.85 50.27
C VAL A 494 -15.26 -24.59 50.27
N TYR A 495 -14.71 -23.42 50.66
CA TYR A 495 -15.38 -22.11 50.54
C TYR A 495 -15.58 -21.66 49.08
N PRO A 496 -16.59 -20.81 48.77
CA PRO A 496 -16.87 -20.37 47.41
C PRO A 496 -15.66 -19.76 46.67
N PRO A 497 -14.83 -18.85 47.26
CA PRO A 497 -13.65 -18.35 46.55
C PRO A 497 -12.69 -19.46 46.11
N VAL A 498 -12.51 -20.52 46.91
CA VAL A 498 -11.66 -21.67 46.56
C VAL A 498 -12.30 -22.50 45.44
N TYR A 499 -13.63 -22.63 45.43
CA TYR A 499 -14.39 -23.30 44.37
C TYR A 499 -14.37 -22.53 43.04
N PHE A 500 -14.52 -21.20 43.09
CA PHE A 500 -14.39 -20.31 41.94
C PHE A 500 -12.92 -20.06 41.56
N ASN A 501 -11.99 -20.76 42.23
CA ASN A 501 -10.56 -20.73 42.00
C ASN A 501 -9.96 -19.30 42.08
N ASP A 502 -10.55 -18.47 42.92
CA ASP A 502 -9.96 -17.19 43.28
C ASP A 502 -8.64 -17.48 43.99
N THR A 503 -7.57 -16.98 43.37
CA THR A 503 -6.23 -17.22 43.86
C THR A 503 -6.04 -16.37 45.09
N CYS A 504 -5.76 -17.01 46.22
CA CYS A 504 -5.25 -16.32 47.38
C CYS A 504 -3.80 -16.73 47.62
N ASP A 505 -2.91 -15.93 47.07
CA ASP A 505 -1.50 -15.93 47.37
C ASP A 505 -1.03 -14.49 47.59
N SER A 506 0.23 -14.32 47.93
CA SER A 506 0.81 -13.00 48.21
C SER A 506 0.48 -11.96 47.15
N ARG A 507 0.40 -12.30 45.85
CA ARG A 507 0.10 -11.34 44.77
C ARG A 507 -1.31 -10.76 44.82
N PHE A 508 -2.24 -11.52 45.41
CA PHE A 508 -3.65 -11.15 45.55
C PHE A 508 -3.96 -10.63 46.95
N GLN A 509 -2.94 -10.23 47.71
CA GLN A 509 -3.10 -9.59 49.00
C GLN A 509 -4.13 -8.45 48.91
N ASN A 510 -5.08 -8.43 49.84
CA ASN A 510 -6.18 -7.46 49.93
C ASN A 510 -7.20 -7.52 48.76
N HIS A 511 -7.14 -8.52 47.89
CA HIS A 511 -8.18 -8.73 46.88
C HIS A 511 -9.50 -9.15 47.55
N VAL A 512 -10.61 -8.56 47.13
CA VAL A 512 -11.93 -8.77 47.72
C VAL A 512 -12.88 -9.39 46.70
N VAL A 513 -13.56 -10.48 47.10
CA VAL A 513 -14.54 -11.16 46.26
C VAL A 513 -15.86 -11.32 47.01
N LYS A 514 -16.98 -11.37 46.28
CA LYS A 514 -18.32 -11.53 46.85
C LYS A 514 -19.00 -12.78 46.30
N TYR A 515 -19.38 -13.70 47.18
CA TYR A 515 -20.19 -14.88 46.84
C TYR A 515 -21.26 -15.10 47.87
N ASP A 516 -22.44 -15.52 47.42
CA ASP A 516 -23.57 -15.87 48.29
C ASP A 516 -23.85 -14.77 49.35
N SER A 517 -23.86 -13.51 48.89
CA SER A 517 -24.05 -12.29 49.70
C SER A 517 -23.00 -12.00 50.78
N THR A 518 -21.86 -12.69 50.75
CA THR A 518 -20.75 -12.52 51.70
C THR A 518 -19.49 -12.04 50.99
N TYR A 519 -18.77 -11.08 51.59
CA TYR A 519 -17.47 -10.61 51.10
C TYR A 519 -16.32 -11.36 51.75
N PHE A 520 -15.31 -11.69 50.95
CA PHE A 520 -14.10 -12.39 51.36
C PHE A 520 -12.87 -11.59 50.93
N ILE A 521 -11.86 -11.51 51.78
CA ILE A 521 -10.57 -10.88 51.49
C ILE A 521 -9.47 -11.95 51.49
N CYS A 522 -8.52 -11.81 50.57
CA CYS A 522 -7.32 -12.62 50.58
C CYS A 522 -6.26 -12.00 51.51
N GLU A 523 -5.76 -12.82 52.45
CA GLU A 523 -4.70 -12.45 53.38
C GLU A 523 -3.53 -13.44 53.25
N ALA A 524 -2.34 -12.92 52.91
CA ALA A 524 -1.10 -13.65 52.81
C ALA A 524 -0.27 -13.50 54.08
N GLU A 525 0.23 -14.61 54.61
CA GLU A 525 0.80 -14.66 55.96
C GLU A 525 2.30 -14.29 56.04
N TYR A 526 3.09 -14.36 54.93
CA TYR A 526 4.57 -14.36 55.03
C TYR A 526 5.37 -13.58 53.95
N CYS A 527 4.80 -12.63 53.19
CA CYS A 527 5.47 -12.01 52.03
C CYS A 527 5.29 -10.50 51.85
N ILE A 528 5.02 -9.74 52.91
CA ILE A 528 4.78 -8.29 52.86
C ILE A 528 6.06 -7.54 53.27
N GLU A 529 6.54 -6.60 52.45
CA GLU A 529 7.68 -5.70 52.78
C GLU A 529 7.28 -4.62 53.79
N GLU A 530 8.24 -3.87 54.33
CA GLU A 530 7.97 -2.77 55.27
C GLU A 530 7.07 -1.67 54.68
N ASP A 531 7.02 -1.56 53.34
CA ASP A 531 6.16 -0.64 52.60
C ASP A 531 4.73 -1.20 52.33
N GLY A 532 4.37 -2.35 52.90
CA GLY A 532 3.04 -2.94 52.78
C GLY A 532 2.75 -3.65 51.46
N PHE A 533 3.66 -3.60 50.48
CA PHE A 533 3.53 -4.33 49.23
C PHE A 533 4.17 -5.72 49.31
N VAL A 534 3.80 -6.57 48.36
CA VAL A 534 4.35 -7.92 48.25
C VAL A 534 5.83 -7.85 47.85
N LYS A 535 6.70 -8.51 48.61
CA LYS A 535 8.12 -8.64 48.29
C LYS A 535 8.30 -9.21 46.89
N PHE A 536 9.04 -8.50 46.04
CA PHE A 536 9.25 -8.94 44.66
C PHE A 536 9.95 -10.31 44.66
N GLY A 537 9.31 -11.33 44.06
CA GLY A 537 9.78 -12.71 44.04
C GLY A 537 9.41 -13.57 45.26
N CYS A 538 8.58 -13.07 46.19
CA CYS A 538 8.07 -13.83 47.33
C CYS A 538 6.69 -14.41 47.02
N TRP A 539 6.58 -15.73 47.13
CA TRP A 539 5.36 -16.49 46.84
C TRP A 539 4.84 -17.10 48.14
N GLY A 540 4.03 -16.32 48.85
CA GLY A 540 3.42 -16.74 50.11
C GLY A 540 2.04 -17.30 49.83
N ILE A 541 1.67 -18.39 50.49
CA ILE A 541 0.30 -18.89 50.43
C ILE A 541 -0.58 -17.96 51.27
N GLY A 542 -1.71 -17.54 50.70
CA GLY A 542 -2.73 -16.79 51.42
C GLY A 542 -3.94 -17.67 51.69
N HIS A 543 -4.77 -17.20 52.62
CA HIS A 543 -6.06 -17.82 52.90
C HIS A 543 -7.19 -16.80 52.73
N TRP A 544 -8.35 -17.31 52.31
CA TRP A 544 -9.56 -16.51 52.21
C TRP A 544 -10.21 -16.35 53.59
N ARG A 545 -10.45 -15.10 54.00
CA ARG A 545 -11.17 -14.75 55.21
C ARG A 545 -12.44 -13.98 54.87
N LYS A 546 -13.53 -14.19 55.61
CA LYS A 546 -14.74 -13.36 55.53
C LYS A 546 -14.47 -11.94 56.08
N ILE A 547 -14.82 -10.91 55.33
CA ILE A 547 -14.70 -9.48 55.73
C ILE A 547 -15.85 -9.11 56.67
N LYS A 548 -15.57 -8.27 57.67
CA LYS A 548 -16.61 -7.69 58.55
C LYS A 548 -17.15 -6.39 57.96
N ASP A 549 -18.42 -6.07 58.23
CA ASP A 549 -19.09 -4.92 57.61
C ASP A 549 -18.45 -3.56 57.94
N ASP A 550 -17.77 -3.42 59.09
CA ASP A 550 -17.08 -2.20 59.54
C ASP A 550 -15.68 -2.01 58.91
N GLU A 551 -15.15 -3.02 58.21
CA GLU A 551 -13.88 -2.95 57.47
C GLU A 551 -14.08 -2.54 55.99
N MET A 552 -15.34 -2.38 55.53
CA MET A 552 -15.65 -2.12 54.13
C MET A 552 -15.57 -0.62 53.78
N ILE A 553 -14.70 -0.28 52.84
CA ILE A 553 -14.62 1.06 52.22
C ILE A 553 -15.05 1.02 50.74
N PRO A 554 -15.57 2.13 50.17
CA PRO A 554 -16.14 2.13 48.83
C PRO A 554 -15.25 1.53 47.72
N PRO A 555 -13.93 1.86 47.63
CA PRO A 555 -13.05 1.24 46.63
C PRO A 555 -12.98 -0.29 46.71
N MET A 556 -13.09 -0.86 47.91
CA MET A 556 -13.06 -2.31 48.12
C MET A 556 -14.39 -2.96 47.73
N ILE A 557 -15.51 -2.28 47.96
CA ILE A 557 -16.85 -2.75 47.57
C ILE A 557 -16.96 -2.81 46.04
N ASP A 558 -16.42 -1.80 45.35
CA ASP A 558 -16.39 -1.71 43.89
C ASP A 558 -15.26 -2.53 43.26
N ASN A 559 -14.54 -3.31 44.07
CA ASN A 559 -13.46 -4.21 43.66
C ASN A 559 -12.36 -3.50 42.83
N ILE A 560 -11.98 -2.28 43.22
CA ILE A 560 -10.88 -1.57 42.60
C ILE A 560 -9.58 -2.02 43.29
N PRO A 561 -8.67 -2.76 42.64
CA PRO A 561 -7.43 -3.19 43.27
C PRO A 561 -6.45 -2.03 43.47
N CYS A 562 -5.72 -2.06 44.58
CA CYS A 562 -4.59 -1.16 44.85
C CYS A 562 -3.27 -1.90 44.59
N GLU A 563 -2.87 -1.90 43.33
CA GLU A 563 -1.66 -2.57 42.84
C GLU A 563 -0.47 -1.60 42.71
N ARG A 564 0.74 -2.14 42.55
CA ARG A 564 1.98 -1.34 42.46
C ARG A 564 2.00 -0.38 41.27
N ASP A 565 1.42 -0.77 40.13
CA ASP A 565 1.29 0.11 38.97
C ASP A 565 0.26 1.23 39.22
N ARG A 566 -0.69 1.02 40.13
CA ARG A 566 -1.71 1.98 40.58
C ARG A 566 -1.27 2.81 41.79
N ILE A 567 0.00 2.75 42.16
CA ILE A 567 0.51 3.59 43.24
C ILE A 567 0.22 5.07 42.92
N ASN A 568 -0.22 5.81 43.94
CA ASN A 568 -0.68 7.20 43.85
C ASN A 568 -1.95 7.43 43.03
N LEU A 569 -2.60 6.40 42.47
CA LEU A 569 -3.91 6.57 41.84
C LEU A 569 -4.90 7.07 42.90
N ARG A 570 -5.61 8.14 42.56
CA ARG A 570 -6.68 8.72 43.37
C ARG A 570 -8.03 8.47 42.73
N ILE A 571 -9.04 8.23 43.55
CA ILE A 571 -10.43 8.03 43.16
C ILE A 571 -11.37 8.74 44.14
N GLY A 572 -12.49 9.26 43.64
CA GLY A 572 -13.49 9.97 44.44
C GLY A 572 -14.82 9.21 44.50
N TYR A 573 -15.45 9.24 45.67
CA TYR A 573 -16.79 8.72 45.95
C TYR A 573 -17.59 9.79 46.69
N GLY A 574 -18.28 10.66 45.95
CA GLY A 574 -18.91 11.84 46.53
C GLY A 574 -17.85 12.82 47.05
N ASP A 575 -17.91 13.18 48.33
CA ASP A 575 -16.96 14.09 48.99
C ASP A 575 -15.71 13.37 49.55
N ASP A 576 -15.70 12.03 49.52
CA ASP A 576 -14.60 11.20 50.01
C ASP A 576 -13.62 10.84 48.88
N PHE A 577 -12.33 10.96 49.17
CA PHE A 577 -11.27 10.61 48.24
C PHE A 577 -10.40 9.49 48.80
N PHE A 578 -9.88 8.63 47.93
CA PHE A 578 -9.01 7.52 48.33
C PHE A 578 -7.76 7.51 47.46
N ILE A 579 -6.62 7.15 48.06
CA ILE A 579 -5.35 6.97 47.36
C ILE A 579 -4.87 5.54 47.55
N CYS A 580 -4.37 4.95 46.47
CA CYS A 580 -3.68 3.67 46.54
C CYS A 580 -2.23 3.90 47.01
N ARG A 581 -1.92 3.38 48.20
CA ARG A 581 -0.59 3.42 48.81
C ARG A 581 -0.35 2.10 49.54
N ASP A 582 0.88 1.61 49.62
CA ASP A 582 1.22 0.44 50.47
C ASP A 582 0.28 -0.78 50.28
N GLY A 583 -0.17 -1.02 49.04
CA GLY A 583 -1.08 -2.12 48.67
C GLY A 583 -2.51 -1.99 49.21
N ARG A 584 -2.90 -0.83 49.75
CA ARG A 584 -4.21 -0.55 50.36
C ARG A 584 -4.77 0.80 49.93
N TRP A 585 -6.09 0.90 49.94
CA TRP A 585 -6.77 2.17 49.78
C TRP A 585 -6.83 2.90 51.11
N TYR A 586 -6.30 4.12 51.12
CA TYR A 586 -6.36 5.00 52.28
C TYR A 586 -7.27 6.19 51.98
N PRO A 587 -8.11 6.63 52.93
CA PRO A 587 -8.85 7.87 52.78
C PRO A 587 -7.88 9.05 52.71
N VAL A 588 -8.18 9.99 51.83
CA VAL A 588 -7.42 11.21 51.56
C VAL A 588 -8.24 12.37 52.08
N VAL A 589 -7.63 13.20 52.92
CA VAL A 589 -8.27 14.43 53.39
C VAL A 589 -8.53 15.36 52.20
N ALA A 590 -9.75 15.89 52.08
CA ALA A 590 -10.19 16.69 50.93
C ALA A 590 -9.28 17.89 50.61
N ASP A 591 -8.59 18.44 51.61
CA ASP A 591 -7.65 19.56 51.44
C ASP A 591 -6.37 19.18 50.68
N SER A 592 -6.02 17.90 50.61
CA SER A 592 -4.82 17.41 49.90
C SER A 592 -5.08 17.02 48.44
N VAL A 593 -6.32 17.17 47.98
CA VAL A 593 -6.77 16.87 46.62
C VAL A 593 -6.56 18.10 45.74
N MET A 594 -5.89 17.92 44.60
CA MET A 594 -5.60 19.03 43.69
C MET A 594 -6.88 19.52 42.99
N PRO A 595 -6.96 20.79 42.54
CA PRO A 595 -8.16 21.30 41.90
C PRO A 595 -8.71 20.45 40.73
N PRO A 596 -7.88 19.89 39.80
CA PRO A 596 -8.39 18.98 38.77
C PRO A 596 -9.09 17.73 39.33
N GLU A 597 -8.58 17.19 40.44
CA GLU A 597 -9.10 15.97 41.06
C GLU A 597 -10.44 16.23 41.79
N LYS A 598 -10.63 17.43 42.34
CA LYS A 598 -11.91 17.86 42.94
C LYS A 598 -13.04 17.92 41.91
N ASP A 599 -12.70 18.22 40.66
CA ASP A 599 -13.64 18.23 39.54
C ASP A 599 -13.76 16.84 38.84
N GLY A 600 -13.20 15.79 39.47
CA GLY A 600 -13.27 14.40 38.98
C GLY A 600 -12.28 14.05 37.87
N LEU A 601 -11.36 14.96 37.51
CA LEU A 601 -10.32 14.69 36.52
C LEU A 601 -9.08 14.07 37.18
N PHE A 602 -9.11 12.77 37.45
CA PHE A 602 -7.99 12.05 38.05
C PHE A 602 -6.87 11.80 37.04
N CYS A 603 -5.61 12.04 37.44
CA CYS A 603 -4.45 11.84 36.57
C CYS A 603 -4.24 10.34 36.32
N THR A 604 -4.21 9.94 35.05
CA THR A 604 -3.98 8.56 34.59
C THR A 604 -2.92 8.56 33.49
N ASP A 605 -2.37 7.40 33.14
CA ASP A 605 -1.36 7.30 32.08
C ASP A 605 -1.86 7.87 30.73
N SER A 606 -3.15 7.73 30.44
CA SER A 606 -3.77 8.30 29.23
C SER A 606 -3.83 9.83 29.21
N LEU A 607 -3.74 10.46 30.38
CA LEU A 607 -3.72 11.90 30.56
C LEU A 607 -2.31 12.43 30.82
N CYS A 608 -1.28 11.59 30.79
CA CYS A 608 0.10 12.00 31.03
C CYS A 608 0.49 13.13 30.05
N GLY A 609 1.02 14.23 30.59
CA GLY A 609 1.35 15.44 29.83
C GLY A 609 0.17 16.38 29.54
N LEU A 610 -1.06 16.02 29.93
CA LEU A 610 -2.21 16.92 29.83
C LEU A 610 -2.02 18.11 30.79
N VAL A 611 -2.17 19.32 30.26
CA VAL A 611 -2.11 20.58 31.02
C VAL A 611 -3.50 21.21 31.10
N LYS A 612 -3.93 21.57 32.31
CA LYS A 612 -5.22 22.21 32.58
C LYS A 612 -5.07 23.41 33.52
N ARG A 613 -5.88 24.44 33.30
CA ARG A 613 -5.89 25.64 34.14
C ARG A 613 -7.06 25.61 35.11
N TYR A 614 -6.78 25.74 36.41
CA TYR A 614 -7.76 25.83 37.49
C TYR A 614 -7.42 27.00 38.41
N GLY A 615 -8.39 27.88 38.70
CA GLY A 615 -8.18 29.00 39.61
C GLY A 615 -7.06 29.98 39.20
N GLY A 616 -6.70 30.02 37.92
CA GLY A 616 -5.59 30.84 37.41
C GLY A 616 -4.25 30.12 37.31
N THR A 617 -4.10 28.97 37.97
CA THR A 617 -2.88 28.15 38.03
C THR A 617 -2.95 27.00 37.03
N TYR A 618 -1.82 26.62 36.44
CA TYR A 618 -1.72 25.47 35.55
C TYR A 618 -1.30 24.23 36.32
N TYR A 619 -1.94 23.12 36.01
CA TYR A 619 -1.64 21.80 36.54
C TYR A 619 -1.31 20.88 35.37
N MET A 620 -0.30 20.04 35.56
CA MET A 620 0.07 18.99 34.61
C MET A 620 -0.09 17.63 35.26
N CYS A 621 -0.66 16.69 34.53
CA CYS A 621 -0.68 15.29 34.92
C CYS A 621 0.71 14.69 34.64
N ASP A 622 1.44 14.38 35.70
CA ASP A 622 2.79 13.82 35.63
C ASP A 622 2.76 12.30 35.41
N SER A 623 3.88 11.75 34.98
CA SER A 623 4.18 10.33 34.82
C SER A 623 3.93 9.48 36.07
N VAL A 624 3.91 10.07 37.27
CA VAL A 624 3.61 9.38 38.55
C VAL A 624 2.13 9.39 38.92
N ARG A 625 1.23 9.64 37.96
CA ARG A 625 -0.24 9.65 38.11
C ARG A 625 -0.75 10.66 39.14
N SER A 626 -0.02 11.76 39.33
CA SER A 626 -0.43 12.86 40.18
C SER A 626 -0.51 14.14 39.38
N TRP A 627 -1.49 14.98 39.69
CA TRP A 627 -1.46 16.36 39.26
C TRP A 627 -0.41 17.13 40.06
N ARG A 628 0.47 17.82 39.36
CA ARG A 628 1.35 18.82 39.97
C ARG A 628 1.00 20.20 39.48
N GLU A 629 1.09 21.17 40.37
CA GLU A 629 1.13 22.58 39.99
C GLU A 629 2.38 22.83 39.14
N MET A 630 2.20 23.46 37.99
CA MET A 630 3.31 23.83 37.13
C MET A 630 4.00 25.07 37.71
N PRO A 631 5.32 25.04 37.94
CA PRO A 631 6.08 26.24 38.28
C PRO A 631 5.84 27.35 37.25
N ALA A 632 5.90 28.61 37.68
CA ALA A 632 5.60 29.76 36.83
C ALA A 632 6.31 29.68 35.47
N LEU A 633 7.62 29.39 35.44
CA LEU A 633 8.42 29.28 34.22
C LEU A 633 7.91 28.21 33.25
N GLU A 634 7.48 27.04 33.73
CA GLU A 634 6.92 25.98 32.90
C GLU A 634 5.51 26.31 32.42
N ALA A 635 4.75 27.05 33.23
CA ALA A 635 3.41 27.49 32.91
C ALA A 635 3.39 28.65 31.90
N GLU A 636 4.45 29.46 31.81
CA GLU A 636 4.51 30.66 30.96
C GLU A 636 4.13 30.39 29.47
N PRO A 637 4.64 29.35 28.78
CA PRO A 637 4.18 28.98 27.45
C PRO A 637 2.66 28.83 27.33
N TYR A 638 2.03 28.16 28.31
CA TYR A 638 0.59 27.89 28.34
C TYR A 638 -0.21 29.13 28.74
N ALA A 639 0.31 29.92 29.68
CA ALA A 639 -0.28 31.19 30.09
C ALA A 639 -0.30 32.18 28.93
N PHE A 640 0.82 32.29 28.20
CA PHE A 640 0.92 33.12 27.00
C PHE A 640 -0.03 32.61 25.91
N ARG A 641 -0.01 31.30 25.63
CA ARG A 641 -0.95 30.67 24.69
C ARG A 641 -2.41 31.02 24.99
N ASP A 642 -2.83 30.86 26.24
CA ASP A 642 -4.22 31.13 26.65
C ASP A 642 -4.54 32.63 26.62
N SER A 643 -3.53 33.51 26.80
CA SER A 643 -3.69 34.96 26.66
C SER A 643 -4.00 35.41 25.22
N LEU A 644 -3.61 34.62 24.22
CA LEU A 644 -3.88 34.88 22.80
C LEU A 644 -5.34 34.55 22.40
N GLY A 645 -6.12 33.94 23.30
CA GLY A 645 -7.51 33.56 23.06
C GLY A 645 -7.66 32.30 22.19
N LYS A 646 -8.81 32.11 21.54
CA LYS A 646 -9.06 30.94 20.68
C LYS A 646 -8.36 31.08 19.32
N CYS A 647 -7.51 30.12 18.98
CA CYS A 647 -6.91 29.99 17.65
C CYS A 647 -8.01 29.84 16.58
N ASN A 648 -7.98 30.72 15.58
CA ASN A 648 -8.94 30.77 14.48
C ASN A 648 -8.22 31.19 13.18
N SER A 649 -8.91 31.07 12.03
CA SER A 649 -8.31 31.31 10.71
C SER A 649 -7.73 32.71 10.50
N ASN A 650 -8.21 33.74 11.21
CA ASN A 650 -7.65 35.08 11.09
C ASN A 650 -6.32 35.21 11.85
N LEU A 651 -6.18 34.49 12.96
CA LEU A 651 -4.97 34.48 13.81
C LEU A 651 -3.87 33.56 13.28
N GLN A 652 -4.18 32.68 12.32
CA GLN A 652 -3.16 31.90 11.60
C GLN A 652 -2.19 32.78 10.81
N LYS A 653 -2.55 34.03 10.54
CA LYS A 653 -1.78 34.89 9.65
C LYS A 653 -0.52 35.49 10.27
N THR A 654 -0.21 35.28 11.54
CA THR A 654 1.00 35.83 12.18
C THR A 654 1.53 34.90 13.29
N ILE A 655 2.78 35.12 13.70
CA ILE A 655 3.36 34.55 14.92
C ILE A 655 3.55 35.63 15.99
N TYR A 656 3.51 35.21 17.25
CA TYR A 656 3.63 36.04 18.45
C TYR A 656 4.89 35.65 19.22
N TRP A 657 5.56 36.61 19.85
CA TRP A 657 6.73 36.36 20.69
C TRP A 657 6.36 36.41 22.17
N SER A 658 6.75 35.39 22.92
CA SER A 658 6.71 35.40 24.38
C SER A 658 8.10 35.69 24.94
N GLU A 659 8.30 36.88 25.50
CA GLU A 659 9.57 37.27 26.13
C GLU A 659 9.97 36.32 27.25
N LYS A 660 9.00 35.86 28.04
CA LYS A 660 9.26 34.98 29.18
C LYS A 660 9.55 33.54 28.78
N ALA A 661 8.98 33.07 27.67
CA ALA A 661 9.22 31.70 27.19
C ALA A 661 10.38 31.62 26.19
N ASP A 662 10.96 32.76 25.75
CA ASP A 662 11.95 32.85 24.66
C ASP A 662 11.53 32.08 23.38
N ALA A 663 10.23 32.13 23.06
CA ALA A 663 9.64 31.30 22.01
C ALA A 663 8.56 32.02 21.21
N PHE A 664 8.39 31.59 19.95
CA PHE A 664 7.27 32.05 19.12
C PHE A 664 6.07 31.13 19.28
N PHE A 665 4.88 31.70 19.17
CA PHE A 665 3.61 30.99 19.14
C PHE A 665 2.84 31.38 17.89
N GLY A 666 2.32 30.37 17.19
CA GLY A 666 1.52 30.54 15.98
C GLY A 666 0.28 29.66 16.02
N CYS A 667 -0.78 30.11 15.38
CA CYS A 667 -2.01 29.34 15.24
C CYS A 667 -1.86 28.46 13.99
N THR A 668 -1.70 27.15 14.16
CA THR A 668 -1.44 26.21 13.05
C THR A 668 -2.48 25.10 12.98
N LYS A 669 -2.63 24.50 11.79
CA LYS A 669 -3.58 23.42 11.53
C LYS A 669 -2.87 22.06 11.59
N ILE A 670 -3.30 21.19 12.52
CA ILE A 670 -2.83 19.80 12.64
C ILE A 670 -4.06 18.91 12.68
N ASP A 671 -4.12 17.89 11.82
CA ASP A 671 -5.25 16.95 11.74
C ASP A 671 -6.62 17.65 11.65
N SER A 672 -6.66 18.77 10.91
CA SER A 672 -7.82 19.65 10.74
C SER A 672 -8.26 20.45 11.97
N VAL A 673 -7.52 20.40 13.08
CA VAL A 673 -7.78 21.21 14.28
C VAL A 673 -6.81 22.39 14.32
N LEU A 674 -7.36 23.57 14.61
CA LEU A 674 -6.59 24.78 14.83
C LEU A 674 -6.24 24.91 16.30
N ASP A 675 -4.94 24.96 16.58
CA ASP A 675 -4.44 25.17 17.93
C ASP A 675 -3.20 26.07 17.92
N TRP A 676 -2.96 26.72 19.05
CA TRP A 676 -1.74 27.48 19.27
C TRP A 676 -0.59 26.53 19.55
N ARG A 677 0.50 26.70 18.80
CA ARG A 677 1.71 25.88 18.94
C ARG A 677 2.94 26.77 19.03
N GLU A 678 3.95 26.26 19.71
CA GLU A 678 5.30 26.83 19.64
C GLU A 678 5.83 26.67 18.21
N ILE A 679 6.26 27.78 17.60
CA ILE A 679 6.89 27.80 16.28
C ILE A 679 8.39 28.02 16.45
N ARG A 680 9.17 27.12 15.88
CA ARG A 680 10.64 27.19 15.94
C ARG A 680 11.16 27.86 14.68
N LEU A 681 12.04 28.85 14.84
CA LEU A 681 12.82 29.39 13.72
C LEU A 681 14.02 28.48 13.49
N GLY A 682 13.81 27.48 12.62
CA GLY A 682 14.81 26.49 12.30
C GLY A 682 14.88 25.32 13.29
N LYS A 683 15.65 24.32 12.91
CA LYS A 683 15.98 23.14 13.72
C LYS A 683 17.40 22.73 13.36
N GLU A 684 18.19 22.34 14.35
CA GLU A 684 19.56 21.85 14.13
C GLU A 684 19.65 20.89 12.93
N PRO A 685 20.55 21.16 11.97
CA PRO A 685 21.57 22.23 11.93
C PRO A 685 21.09 23.58 11.36
N TYR A 686 19.86 23.69 10.86
CA TYR A 686 19.31 24.90 10.25
C TYR A 686 18.91 25.95 11.31
N THR A 687 19.85 26.41 12.13
CA THR A 687 19.60 27.33 13.25
C THR A 687 20.06 28.74 12.94
N MET A 688 19.23 29.71 13.34
CA MET A 688 19.49 31.14 13.17
C MET A 688 20.78 31.58 13.89
N PRO A 689 21.58 32.51 13.32
CA PRO A 689 22.75 33.07 14.00
C PRO A 689 22.41 33.71 15.35
N GLU A 690 23.30 33.56 16.33
CA GLU A 690 23.15 34.17 17.67
C GLU A 690 23.13 35.71 17.64
N SER A 691 23.71 36.31 16.60
CA SER A 691 23.69 37.76 16.38
C SER A 691 22.29 38.31 16.09
N PHE A 692 21.34 37.46 15.70
CA PHE A 692 19.96 37.85 15.46
C PHE A 692 19.13 37.76 16.74
N LYS A 693 18.41 38.84 17.07
CA LYS A 693 17.41 38.83 18.13
C LYS A 693 16.13 38.18 17.63
N LYS A 694 15.82 36.96 18.09
CA LYS A 694 14.61 36.21 17.74
C LYS A 694 13.36 37.09 17.79
N GLU A 695 13.16 37.85 18.86
CA GLU A 695 11.99 38.70 19.07
C GLU A 695 11.64 39.66 17.91
N LYS A 696 12.62 40.05 17.07
CA LYS A 696 12.39 40.92 15.92
C LYS A 696 11.60 40.25 14.79
N PHE A 697 11.58 38.91 14.74
CA PHE A 697 10.89 38.15 13.69
C PHE A 697 9.39 37.96 13.96
N LYS A 698 8.82 38.58 15.00
CA LYS A 698 7.37 38.56 15.29
C LYS A 698 6.58 39.56 14.45
N GLY A 699 5.26 39.36 14.33
CA GLY A 699 4.36 40.35 13.73
C GLY A 699 4.43 40.47 12.20
N GLY A 700 5.12 39.56 11.54
CA GLY A 700 5.03 39.35 10.10
C GLY A 700 3.71 38.69 9.71
N MET A 701 3.60 38.31 8.44
CA MET A 701 2.37 37.72 7.90
C MET A 701 2.62 36.46 7.08
N PHE A 702 1.76 35.47 7.27
CA PHE A 702 1.65 34.34 6.35
C PHE A 702 1.00 34.81 5.03
N THR A 703 1.74 34.71 3.92
CA THR A 703 1.23 35.03 2.57
C THR A 703 0.32 33.94 2.04
N ASP A 704 0.56 32.70 2.47
CA ASP A 704 -0.27 31.50 2.29
C ASP A 704 -0.11 30.59 3.52
N ASP A 705 -0.69 29.39 3.50
CA ASP A 705 -0.66 28.46 4.64
C ASP A 705 0.77 27.95 5.01
N SER A 706 1.78 28.26 4.20
CA SER A 706 3.14 27.75 4.32
C SER A 706 4.23 28.82 4.36
N VAL A 707 4.03 30.03 3.83
CA VAL A 707 5.08 31.04 3.73
C VAL A 707 4.83 32.21 4.69
N TYR A 708 5.71 32.41 5.67
CA TYR A 708 5.70 33.53 6.62
C TYR A 708 6.72 34.60 6.23
N SER A 709 6.27 35.85 6.08
CA SER A 709 7.10 36.99 5.70
C SER A 709 7.19 38.04 6.81
N VAL A 710 8.38 38.51 7.17
CA VAL A 710 8.59 39.54 8.21
C VAL A 710 9.72 40.49 7.85
N THR A 711 9.53 41.79 8.08
CA THR A 711 10.58 42.81 7.89
C THR A 711 11.37 43.00 9.17
N VAL A 712 12.67 42.76 9.13
CA VAL A 712 13.61 42.93 10.24
C VAL A 712 14.74 43.84 9.79
N ASP A 713 14.95 44.96 10.49
CA ASP A 713 16.01 45.94 10.20
C ASP A 713 16.01 46.39 8.72
N ASN A 714 14.82 46.68 8.19
CA ASN A 714 14.53 47.06 6.78
C ASN A 714 14.77 45.97 5.72
N ASN A 715 15.05 44.73 6.11
CA ASN A 715 15.16 43.60 5.19
C ASN A 715 13.95 42.68 5.32
N LEU A 716 13.40 42.17 4.21
CA LEU A 716 12.25 41.27 4.23
C LEU A 716 12.72 39.82 4.26
N TYR A 717 12.37 39.06 5.29
CA TYR A 717 12.68 37.64 5.42
C TYR A 717 11.43 36.82 5.11
N ARG A 718 11.56 35.75 4.31
CA ARG A 718 10.48 34.78 4.07
C ARG A 718 10.89 33.39 4.54
N PHE A 719 10.01 32.74 5.28
CA PHE A 719 10.20 31.43 5.87
C PHE A 719 9.15 30.44 5.37
N ILE A 720 9.56 29.20 5.12
CA ILE A 720 8.66 28.08 4.84
C ILE A 720 8.37 27.33 6.13
N LEU A 721 7.09 27.20 6.49
CA LEU A 721 6.60 26.46 7.64
C LEU A 721 6.44 24.98 7.28
N SER A 722 7.25 24.13 7.91
CA SER A 722 7.09 22.68 7.91
C SER A 722 6.76 22.20 9.32
N LYS A 723 5.53 21.73 9.51
CA LYS A 723 4.94 21.39 10.82
C LYS A 723 4.94 22.62 11.75
N ASN A 724 5.80 22.62 12.76
CA ASN A 724 5.98 23.71 13.70
C ASN A 724 7.39 24.35 13.61
N THR A 725 8.10 24.09 12.52
CA THR A 725 9.43 24.66 12.26
C THR A 725 9.39 25.51 11.00
N MET A 726 9.86 26.74 11.09
CA MET A 726 10.02 27.67 9.97
C MET A 726 11.48 27.65 9.50
N PHE A 727 11.70 27.39 8.23
CA PHE A 727 13.02 27.43 7.59
C PHE A 727 13.13 28.70 6.75
N LEU A 728 14.23 29.43 6.89
CA LEU A 728 14.47 30.59 6.04
C LEU A 728 14.56 30.11 4.59
N SER A 729 13.87 30.81 3.70
CA SER A 729 13.85 30.52 2.27
C SER A 729 14.36 31.68 1.43
N HIS A 730 14.11 32.91 1.88
CA HIS A 730 14.35 34.10 1.09
C HIS A 730 14.66 35.32 1.96
N VAL A 731 15.51 36.22 1.47
CA VAL A 731 15.74 37.55 2.05
C VAL A 731 15.79 38.62 0.96
N ASP A 732 15.00 39.68 1.08
CA ASP A 732 15.19 40.91 0.31
C ASP A 732 16.03 41.89 1.13
N LEU A 733 17.24 42.16 0.63
CA LEU A 733 18.15 43.19 1.12
C LEU A 733 18.03 44.45 0.26
N ALA A 734 18.65 45.55 0.68
CA ALA A 734 18.70 46.78 -0.11
C ALA A 734 19.32 46.60 -1.51
N SER A 735 20.19 45.60 -1.69
CA SER A 735 20.84 45.25 -2.95
C SER A 735 20.01 44.34 -3.86
N GLY A 736 18.93 43.72 -3.37
CA GLY A 736 18.11 42.78 -4.14
C GLY A 736 17.56 41.61 -3.31
N GLY A 737 16.82 40.73 -3.99
CA GLY A 737 16.33 39.46 -3.45
C GLY A 737 17.39 38.35 -3.53
N TYR A 738 17.41 37.50 -2.50
CA TYR A 738 18.32 36.36 -2.39
C TYR A 738 17.59 35.15 -1.82
N ASP A 739 17.80 34.00 -2.43
CA ASP A 739 17.51 32.73 -1.78
C ASP A 739 18.43 32.59 -0.57
N ALA A 740 17.88 32.17 0.57
CA ALA A 740 18.60 32.28 1.82
C ALA A 740 18.25 31.14 2.76
N TYR A 741 19.21 30.69 3.55
CA TYR A 741 18.95 29.75 4.62
C TYR A 741 19.89 29.96 5.81
N PHE A 742 19.46 29.46 6.96
CA PHE A 742 20.30 29.39 8.14
C PHE A 742 20.93 28.01 8.24
N TYR A 743 22.21 27.94 8.56
CA TYR A 743 22.90 26.67 8.83
C TYR A 743 24.05 26.89 9.81
N ASN A 744 24.06 26.12 10.90
CA ASN A 744 25.03 26.20 11.99
C ASN A 744 25.34 27.62 12.42
N LYS A 745 24.28 28.41 12.67
CA LYS A 745 24.37 29.80 13.11
C LYS A 745 25.01 30.76 12.09
N ASN A 746 25.10 30.37 10.82
CA ASN A 746 25.45 31.26 9.71
C ASN A 746 24.20 31.57 8.87
N LEU A 747 24.19 32.74 8.23
CA LEU A 747 23.23 33.10 7.20
C LEU A 747 23.92 33.01 5.85
N PHE A 748 23.43 32.11 5.01
CA PHE A 748 23.91 31.88 3.66
C PHE A 748 22.94 32.49 2.66
N LEU A 749 23.48 33.11 1.61
CA LEU A 749 22.73 33.69 0.50
C LEU A 749 23.17 33.06 -0.83
N HIS A 750 22.19 32.75 -1.65
CA HIS A 750 22.30 32.39 -3.06
C HIS A 750 21.56 33.41 -3.92
N ARG A 751 21.76 33.31 -5.22
CA ARG A 751 20.88 33.96 -6.18
C ARG A 751 19.48 33.35 -6.09
N GLU A 752 18.44 34.15 -6.32
CA GLU A 752 17.09 33.63 -6.53
C GLU A 752 17.07 32.55 -7.60
N ARG A 753 16.40 31.44 -7.29
CA ARG A 753 16.29 30.28 -8.16
C ARG A 753 15.25 30.48 -9.25
N SER A 754 15.57 29.98 -10.44
CA SER A 754 14.59 29.79 -11.51
C SER A 754 13.86 28.45 -11.32
N LYS A 755 12.92 28.13 -12.22
CA LYS A 755 12.30 26.80 -12.32
C LYS A 755 12.77 26.04 -13.56
N GLU A 756 13.70 26.61 -14.31
CA GLU A 756 14.20 26.03 -15.54
C GLU A 756 15.23 24.93 -15.27
N ARG A 757 15.32 23.99 -16.20
CA ARG A 757 16.31 22.93 -16.17
C ARG A 757 17.12 23.00 -17.45
N LEU A 758 18.44 23.11 -17.31
CA LEU A 758 19.35 23.17 -18.44
C LEU A 758 20.20 21.90 -18.53
N SER A 759 20.27 21.27 -19.70
CA SER A 759 21.25 20.20 -19.90
C SER A 759 22.62 20.80 -20.17
N LEU A 760 23.66 20.34 -19.46
CA LEU A 760 25.03 20.81 -19.71
C LEU A 760 25.54 20.37 -21.10
N ASP A 761 24.96 19.30 -21.65
CA ASP A 761 25.31 18.80 -22.98
C ASP A 761 24.68 19.65 -24.10
N SER A 762 23.64 20.43 -23.81
CA SER A 762 22.99 21.32 -24.77
C SER A 762 23.53 22.75 -24.78
N LEU A 763 24.59 23.03 -24.02
CA LEU A 763 25.22 24.35 -24.00
C LEU A 763 25.98 24.62 -25.30
N ASP A 764 25.60 25.68 -26.00
CA ASP A 764 26.35 26.21 -27.14
C ASP A 764 27.53 27.09 -26.68
N ASN A 765 28.57 27.20 -27.51
CA ASN A 765 29.71 28.11 -27.30
C ASN A 765 30.51 27.91 -26.00
N LYS A 766 30.66 26.66 -25.54
CA LYS A 766 31.50 26.33 -24.39
C LYS A 766 32.96 26.72 -24.62
N SER A 767 33.62 27.26 -23.60
CA SER A 767 35.06 27.52 -23.67
C SER A 767 35.86 26.21 -23.62
N GLU A 768 37.10 26.24 -24.12
CA GLU A 768 38.00 25.08 -24.08
C GLU A 768 38.29 24.62 -22.64
N SER A 769 38.40 25.58 -21.71
CA SER A 769 38.57 25.31 -20.28
C SER A 769 37.34 24.68 -19.65
N PHE A 770 36.13 25.11 -20.02
CA PHE A 770 34.88 24.48 -19.59
C PHE A 770 34.84 23.02 -20.02
N GLU A 771 35.04 22.72 -21.31
CA GLU A 771 34.96 21.35 -21.84
C GLU A 771 36.00 20.44 -21.19
N THR A 772 37.22 20.95 -21.01
CA THR A 772 38.29 20.21 -20.34
C THR A 772 37.93 19.86 -18.89
N PHE A 773 37.37 20.83 -18.15
CA PHE A 773 36.90 20.60 -16.79
C PHE A 773 35.74 19.61 -16.75
N TYR A 774 34.71 19.79 -17.58
CA TYR A 774 33.51 18.96 -17.59
C TYR A 774 33.82 17.49 -17.92
N GLU A 775 34.66 17.23 -18.92
CA GLU A 775 35.09 15.86 -19.25
C GLU A 775 35.87 15.20 -18.11
N THR A 776 36.78 15.94 -17.46
CA THR A 776 37.52 15.44 -16.30
C THR A 776 36.59 15.17 -15.12
N TRP A 777 35.66 16.09 -14.87
CA TRP A 777 34.68 16.00 -13.81
C TRP A 777 33.77 14.77 -13.96
N LYS A 778 33.30 14.47 -15.17
CA LYS A 778 32.49 13.26 -15.47
C LYS A 778 33.22 11.96 -15.10
N VAL A 779 34.53 11.88 -15.33
CA VAL A 779 35.32 10.71 -14.95
C VAL A 779 35.38 10.56 -13.44
N ASP A 780 35.58 11.66 -12.72
CA ASP A 780 35.72 11.65 -11.27
C ASP A 780 34.43 11.31 -10.53
N VAL A 781 33.30 11.87 -10.97
CA VAL A 781 32.02 11.68 -10.27
C VAL A 781 31.42 10.30 -10.49
N LYS A 782 31.92 9.54 -11.48
CA LYS A 782 31.52 8.15 -11.74
C LYS A 782 31.60 7.25 -10.50
N LYS A 783 32.56 7.49 -9.60
CA LYS A 783 32.71 6.75 -8.34
C LYS A 783 31.45 6.78 -7.46
N TYR A 784 30.62 7.83 -7.58
CA TYR A 784 29.38 7.97 -6.81
C TYR A 784 28.25 7.05 -7.29
N SER A 785 28.44 6.40 -8.43
CA SER A 785 27.56 5.35 -8.94
C SER A 785 28.06 3.93 -8.68
N GLU A 786 29.17 3.75 -7.98
CA GLU A 786 29.72 2.42 -7.74
C GLU A 786 28.78 1.58 -6.88
N CYS A 787 28.29 0.49 -7.47
CA CYS A 787 27.51 -0.54 -6.81
C CYS A 787 28.11 -1.90 -7.19
N ASN A 788 28.74 -2.56 -6.21
CA ASN A 788 29.58 -3.74 -6.43
C ASN A 788 30.74 -3.47 -7.41
N ARG A 789 30.84 -4.21 -8.51
CA ARG A 789 31.90 -4.04 -9.54
C ARG A 789 31.44 -3.19 -10.73
N HIS A 790 30.32 -2.49 -10.60
CA HIS A 790 29.71 -1.73 -11.67
C HIS A 790 29.57 -0.27 -11.29
N SER A 791 29.71 0.60 -12.29
CA SER A 791 29.48 2.04 -12.19
C SER A 791 28.77 2.50 -13.46
N ALA A 792 27.87 3.47 -13.31
CA ALA A 792 27.18 4.09 -14.44
C ALA A 792 28.13 5.05 -15.18
N ASN A 793 27.92 5.21 -16.48
CA ASN A 793 28.55 6.32 -17.20
C ASN A 793 27.77 7.60 -16.91
N VAL A 794 28.48 8.72 -16.85
CA VAL A 794 27.87 10.05 -16.70
C VAL A 794 27.46 10.52 -18.10
N GLU A 795 26.26 10.14 -18.54
CA GLU A 795 25.78 10.41 -19.89
C GLU A 795 25.05 11.74 -20.02
N THR A 796 24.16 12.05 -19.08
CA THR A 796 23.37 13.29 -19.10
C THR A 796 23.36 13.91 -17.74
N VAL A 797 23.73 15.20 -17.71
CA VAL A 797 23.77 16.01 -16.50
C VAL A 797 22.96 17.27 -16.76
N SER A 798 22.23 17.72 -15.75
CA SER A 798 21.40 18.91 -15.84
C SER A 798 21.61 19.83 -14.66
N LEU A 799 21.57 21.13 -14.90
CA LEU A 799 21.43 22.14 -13.86
C LEU A 799 19.95 22.23 -13.47
N LEU A 800 19.66 22.16 -12.19
CA LEU A 800 18.32 22.43 -11.65
C LEU A 800 18.20 23.91 -11.30
N ASP A 801 16.99 24.43 -11.43
CA ASP A 801 16.66 25.82 -11.09
C ASP A 801 17.54 26.85 -11.82
N PHE A 802 17.90 26.54 -13.07
CA PHE A 802 18.86 27.29 -13.88
C PHE A 802 18.39 28.72 -14.16
N ASP A 803 19.19 29.69 -13.71
CA ASP A 803 19.14 31.09 -14.07
C ASP A 803 20.55 31.49 -14.52
N GLU A 804 20.67 32.24 -15.63
CA GLU A 804 21.95 32.76 -16.10
C GLU A 804 22.67 33.63 -15.05
N THR A 805 21.94 34.10 -14.04
CA THR A 805 22.46 34.89 -12.93
C THR A 805 22.75 34.09 -11.66
N ALA A 806 22.36 32.82 -11.57
CA ALA A 806 22.66 31.94 -10.44
C ALA A 806 24.02 31.26 -10.58
N TYR A 807 24.33 30.86 -11.81
CA TYR A 807 25.66 30.41 -12.20
C TYR A 807 26.38 31.58 -12.85
N MET A 808 27.62 31.84 -12.47
CA MET A 808 28.34 33.00 -12.99
C MET A 808 29.83 32.76 -13.05
N ASP A 809 30.51 33.47 -13.94
CA ASP A 809 31.97 33.47 -13.95
C ASP A 809 32.54 34.11 -12.66
N TRP A 810 33.82 33.88 -12.41
CA TRP A 810 34.48 34.40 -11.20
C TRP A 810 34.42 35.93 -11.12
N ALA A 811 34.54 36.63 -12.26
CA ALA A 811 34.51 38.09 -12.30
C ALA A 811 33.19 38.64 -11.76
N SER A 812 32.08 38.02 -12.15
CA SER A 812 30.74 38.35 -11.69
C SER A 812 30.54 37.94 -10.22
N ALA A 813 31.00 36.72 -9.84
CA ALA A 813 30.90 36.19 -8.49
C ALA A 813 31.51 37.13 -7.44
N MET A 814 32.71 37.66 -7.70
CA MET A 814 33.40 38.58 -6.77
C MET A 814 32.58 39.83 -6.40
N SER A 815 31.65 40.23 -7.25
CA SER A 815 30.80 41.41 -7.04
C SER A 815 29.38 41.07 -6.58
N PHE A 816 29.05 39.77 -6.45
CA PHE A 816 27.69 39.30 -6.17
C PHE A 816 27.29 39.50 -4.70
N CYS A 817 28.20 39.26 -3.77
CA CYS A 817 27.87 39.30 -2.34
C CYS A 817 27.54 40.74 -1.89
N PRO A 818 26.41 40.93 -1.19
CA PRO A 818 26.02 42.24 -0.70
C PRO A 818 26.94 42.73 0.43
N GLU A 819 26.84 44.01 0.78
CA GLU A 819 27.61 44.58 1.89
C GLU A 819 27.35 43.80 3.20
N GLY A 820 28.43 43.44 3.91
CA GLY A 820 28.38 42.60 5.12
C GLY A 820 28.33 41.09 4.84
N PHE A 821 28.61 40.68 3.60
CA PHE A 821 28.73 39.28 3.18
C PHE A 821 29.98 39.09 2.32
N HIS A 822 30.54 37.88 2.33
CA HIS A 822 31.66 37.49 1.48
C HIS A 822 31.48 36.08 0.89
N ILE A 823 32.25 35.76 -0.15
CA ILE A 823 32.39 34.37 -0.64
C ILE A 823 33.34 33.64 0.31
N PRO A 824 32.94 32.49 0.90
CA PRO A 824 33.80 31.76 1.83
C PRO A 824 35.13 31.33 1.20
N SER A 825 36.20 31.29 2.00
CA SER A 825 37.46 30.67 1.58
C SER A 825 37.39 29.14 1.66
N ILE A 826 38.35 28.44 1.05
CA ILE A 826 38.46 26.98 1.18
C ILE A 826 38.68 26.54 2.63
N GLU A 827 39.39 27.33 3.44
CA GLU A 827 39.60 27.08 4.87
C GLU A 827 38.27 27.15 5.65
N GLU A 828 37.36 28.05 5.26
CA GLU A 828 36.03 28.13 5.84
C GLU A 828 35.16 26.94 5.45
N PHE A 829 35.10 26.61 4.15
CA PHE A 829 34.36 25.44 3.67
C PHE A 829 34.82 24.13 4.30
N LYS A 830 36.10 24.03 4.67
CA LYS A 830 36.68 22.85 5.34
C LYS A 830 36.38 22.76 6.83
N GLN A 831 35.79 23.79 7.46
CA GLN A 831 35.37 23.70 8.86
C GLN A 831 34.32 22.59 9.00
N GLU A 832 34.41 21.83 10.08
CA GLU A 832 33.44 20.79 10.38
C GLU A 832 32.04 21.41 10.49
N ASP A 833 31.09 20.80 9.79
CA ASP A 833 29.73 21.29 9.67
C ASP A 833 29.61 22.79 9.29
N TYR A 834 30.47 23.30 8.40
CA TYR A 834 30.29 24.66 7.88
C TYR A 834 29.00 24.78 7.04
N ILE A 835 28.81 23.82 6.13
CA ILE A 835 27.66 23.70 5.24
C ILE A 835 27.39 22.22 4.95
N SER A 836 26.12 21.82 4.96
CA SER A 836 25.67 20.51 4.47
C SER A 836 24.19 20.58 4.08
N TYR A 837 23.80 19.83 3.05
CA TYR A 837 22.42 19.74 2.62
C TYR A 837 21.81 18.44 3.13
N LEU A 838 21.20 18.44 4.31
CA LEU A 838 20.65 17.23 4.93
C LEU A 838 19.40 16.66 4.25
N THR A 839 18.98 17.23 3.14
CA THR A 839 17.76 16.88 2.42
C THR A 839 17.98 17.00 0.92
N THR A 840 17.19 16.25 0.16
CA THR A 840 17.06 16.40 -1.30
C THR A 840 15.82 17.19 -1.69
N ASP A 841 15.03 17.63 -0.71
CA ASP A 841 13.93 18.56 -0.92
C ASP A 841 14.48 19.93 -1.32
N LEU A 842 14.38 20.22 -2.63
CA LEU A 842 14.82 21.49 -3.21
C LEU A 842 14.08 22.69 -2.59
N MET A 843 12.91 22.51 -1.96
CA MET A 843 12.25 23.61 -1.24
C MET A 843 13.02 24.05 0.02
N LEU A 844 13.89 23.19 0.55
CA LEU A 844 14.67 23.46 1.76
C LEU A 844 16.15 23.75 1.48
N ARG A 845 16.66 23.35 0.32
CA ARG A 845 18.10 23.50 0.00
C ARG A 845 18.47 24.90 -0.50
N ASN A 846 17.55 25.63 -1.13
CA ASN A 846 17.78 26.99 -1.64
C ASN A 846 19.07 27.14 -2.49
N ASP A 847 19.50 26.06 -3.13
CA ASP A 847 20.68 25.93 -3.98
C ASP A 847 20.27 25.54 -5.42
N SER A 848 21.20 25.65 -6.37
CA SER A 848 21.02 25.21 -7.75
C SER A 848 22.00 24.07 -8.06
N PRO A 849 21.68 22.82 -7.69
CA PRO A 849 22.62 21.71 -7.86
C PRO A 849 22.70 21.25 -9.32
N VAL A 850 23.87 20.74 -9.68
CA VAL A 850 24.07 19.91 -10.88
C VAL A 850 23.50 18.52 -10.58
N LEU A 851 22.42 18.14 -11.25
CA LEU A 851 21.77 16.83 -11.15
C LEU A 851 22.34 15.84 -12.17
N TRP A 852 22.86 14.73 -11.66
CA TRP A 852 23.10 13.53 -12.45
C TRP A 852 22.06 12.45 -12.11
N TYR A 853 21.30 12.05 -13.12
CA TYR A 853 20.39 10.92 -13.03
C TYR A 853 20.98 9.69 -13.72
N PHE A 854 20.98 8.55 -13.05
CA PHE A 854 21.36 7.28 -13.66
C PHE A 854 20.56 6.10 -13.13
N LYS A 855 20.51 5.04 -13.94
CA LYS A 855 19.90 3.76 -13.60
C LYS A 855 20.93 2.64 -13.63
N LEU A 856 20.94 1.81 -12.60
CA LEU A 856 21.70 0.57 -12.57
C LEU A 856 20.74 -0.61 -12.52
N TYR A 857 20.55 -1.29 -13.66
CA TYR A 857 19.67 -2.44 -13.80
C TYR A 857 20.32 -3.71 -13.24
N MET A 858 20.57 -3.74 -11.93
CA MET A 858 21.24 -4.85 -11.26
C MET A 858 20.61 -5.18 -9.92
N SER A 859 20.45 -6.48 -9.63
CA SER A 859 19.95 -6.96 -8.35
C SER A 859 20.81 -6.45 -7.19
N GLY A 860 20.19 -5.73 -6.24
CA GLY A 860 20.86 -5.14 -5.09
C GLY A 860 21.37 -3.70 -5.29
N CYS A 861 21.24 -3.15 -6.51
CA CYS A 861 21.47 -1.75 -6.79
C CYS A 861 20.12 -1.01 -6.92
N TYR A 862 20.09 0.28 -6.55
CA TYR A 862 18.89 1.09 -6.72
C TYR A 862 18.67 1.38 -8.19
N GLU A 863 17.46 1.14 -8.68
CA GLU A 863 17.13 1.31 -10.10
C GLU A 863 17.11 2.78 -10.54
N ASN A 864 16.86 3.71 -9.62
CA ASN A 864 16.83 5.15 -9.89
C ASN A 864 17.71 5.87 -8.88
N ASN A 865 18.78 6.54 -9.34
CA ASN A 865 19.65 7.33 -8.48
C ASN A 865 19.71 8.76 -9.02
N ASN A 866 19.42 9.71 -8.13
CA ASN A 866 19.72 11.13 -8.31
C ASN A 866 20.93 11.47 -7.45
N VAL A 867 21.96 12.03 -8.05
CA VAL A 867 23.09 12.62 -7.34
C VAL A 867 23.12 14.11 -7.65
N TYR A 868 23.08 14.91 -6.58
CA TYR A 868 23.15 16.36 -6.64
C TYR A 868 24.58 16.78 -6.34
N PHE A 869 25.16 17.61 -7.19
CA PHE A 869 26.48 18.19 -6.99
C PHE A 869 26.36 19.71 -6.88
N ASP A 870 26.79 20.23 -5.75
CA ASP A 870 26.88 21.66 -5.51
C ASP A 870 28.32 22.08 -5.64
N ILE A 871 28.63 22.90 -6.65
CA ILE A 871 29.97 23.43 -6.88
C ILE A 871 29.93 24.93 -6.58
N PHE A 872 30.64 25.35 -5.54
CA PHE A 872 30.69 26.73 -5.08
C PHE A 872 32.03 27.38 -5.42
N TRP A 873 31.98 28.64 -5.87
CA TRP A 873 33.18 29.48 -5.86
C TRP A 873 33.72 29.64 -4.44
N SER A 874 35.05 29.69 -4.29
CA SER A 874 35.68 30.14 -3.05
C SER A 874 36.48 31.42 -3.28
N ALA A 875 36.75 32.18 -2.22
CA ALA A 875 37.66 33.32 -2.28
C ALA A 875 39.15 32.94 -2.47
N THR A 876 39.50 31.65 -2.42
CA THR A 876 40.88 31.18 -2.52
C THR A 876 41.33 31.05 -3.97
N GLU A 877 42.15 32.00 -4.43
CA GLU A 877 42.71 31.97 -5.79
C GLU A 877 43.80 30.90 -5.92
N LYS A 878 43.70 30.05 -6.95
CA LYS A 878 44.73 29.07 -7.27
C LYS A 878 45.86 29.69 -8.09
N ASN A 879 45.47 30.38 -9.17
CA ASN A 879 46.34 31.13 -10.06
C ASN A 879 45.51 32.11 -10.92
N SER A 880 46.15 32.83 -11.83
CA SER A 880 45.49 33.86 -12.64
C SER A 880 44.32 33.35 -13.50
N LYS A 881 44.30 32.05 -13.87
CA LYS A 881 43.27 31.44 -14.72
C LYS A 881 42.27 30.55 -13.97
N THR A 882 42.62 30.06 -12.79
CA THR A 882 41.78 29.12 -12.04
C THR A 882 41.54 29.58 -10.60
N GLN A 883 40.35 29.29 -10.10
CA GLN A 883 39.93 29.49 -8.71
C GLN A 883 39.79 28.11 -8.04
N GLU A 884 40.06 28.02 -6.73
CA GLU A 884 39.66 26.81 -6.00
C GLU A 884 38.14 26.87 -5.75
N CYS A 885 37.43 25.80 -6.09
CA CYS A 885 36.01 25.62 -5.78
C CYS A 885 35.81 24.53 -4.74
N PHE A 886 34.69 24.60 -4.04
CA PHE A 886 34.24 23.57 -3.12
C PHE A 886 33.07 22.79 -3.73
N GLU A 887 33.23 21.47 -3.86
CA GLU A 887 32.20 20.57 -4.38
C GLU A 887 31.64 19.69 -3.25
N ILE A 888 30.30 19.61 -3.17
CA ILE A 888 29.57 18.67 -2.31
C ILE A 888 28.71 17.76 -3.18
N ALA A 889 28.79 16.45 -2.96
CA ALA A 889 27.94 15.47 -3.61
C ALA A 889 26.95 14.87 -2.61
N TRP A 890 25.67 14.82 -2.96
CA TRP A 890 24.60 14.34 -2.08
C TRP A 890 23.56 13.48 -2.81
N ARG A 891 22.89 12.58 -2.09
CA ARG A 891 21.71 11.81 -2.55
C ARG A 891 20.69 11.67 -1.41
N ASP A 892 19.51 11.10 -1.68
CA ASP A 892 18.42 10.93 -0.68
C ASP A 892 18.80 10.24 0.66
N ARG A 893 20.00 9.67 0.76
CA ARG A 893 20.50 8.93 1.92
C ARG A 893 21.63 9.61 2.70
N GLY A 894 22.08 10.79 2.28
CA GLY A 894 23.25 11.41 2.89
C GLY A 894 24.24 11.99 1.88
N GLU A 895 25.26 12.63 2.45
CA GLU A 895 26.43 13.10 1.74
C GLU A 895 27.17 11.90 1.16
N LEU A 896 27.59 12.03 -0.10
CA LEU A 896 28.46 11.07 -0.76
C LEU A 896 29.93 11.48 -0.63
N GLY A 897 30.20 12.78 -0.55
CA GLY A 897 31.50 13.32 -0.21
C GLY A 897 31.62 14.80 -0.53
N ARG A 898 32.75 15.38 -0.11
CA ARG A 898 33.15 16.76 -0.37
C ARG A 898 34.58 16.80 -0.88
N ARG A 899 34.91 17.75 -1.75
CA ARG A 899 36.28 17.95 -2.25
C ARG A 899 36.53 19.38 -2.71
N VAL A 900 37.81 19.73 -2.81
CA VAL A 900 38.26 20.94 -3.50
C VAL A 900 38.57 20.58 -4.94
N VAL A 901 38.09 21.38 -5.89
CA VAL A 901 38.36 21.21 -7.32
C VAL A 901 38.92 22.51 -7.90
N ASP A 902 39.83 22.39 -8.88
CA ASP A 902 40.40 23.55 -9.57
C ASP A 902 39.45 23.97 -10.69
N CYS A 903 38.69 25.04 -10.48
CA CYS A 903 37.75 25.58 -11.47
C CYS A 903 38.41 26.62 -12.37
N PRO A 904 38.30 26.52 -13.70
CA PRO A 904 38.55 27.65 -14.58
C PRO A 904 37.70 28.85 -14.19
N LYS A 905 38.25 30.08 -14.19
CA LYS A 905 37.49 31.28 -13.79
C LYS A 905 36.30 31.60 -14.70
N ASP A 906 36.23 30.98 -15.87
CA ASP A 906 35.14 31.03 -16.84
C ASP A 906 34.23 29.78 -16.80
N LEU A 907 34.24 28.99 -15.71
CA LEU A 907 33.45 27.77 -15.54
C LEU A 907 31.95 28.06 -15.29
N TYR A 908 31.31 28.63 -16.31
CA TYR A 908 29.88 28.86 -16.39
C TYR A 908 29.23 27.80 -17.30
N PRO A 909 28.06 27.22 -16.94
CA PRO A 909 27.22 27.50 -15.79
C PRO A 909 27.29 26.38 -14.73
N MET A 910 28.46 25.79 -14.44
CA MET A 910 28.54 24.69 -13.47
C MET A 910 28.74 25.14 -12.02
N VAL A 911 29.25 26.35 -11.80
CA VAL A 911 29.62 26.86 -10.48
C VAL A 911 28.67 27.97 -10.05
N GLN A 912 28.17 27.89 -8.82
CA GLN A 912 27.30 28.87 -8.19
C GLN A 912 28.06 29.69 -7.15
N THR A 913 27.59 30.91 -6.91
CA THR A 913 28.13 31.75 -5.84
C THR A 913 27.33 31.52 -4.56
N LEU A 914 28.05 31.33 -3.45
CA LEU A 914 27.49 31.30 -2.11
C LEU A 914 28.10 32.43 -1.29
N CYS A 915 27.27 33.25 -0.69
CA CYS A 915 27.71 34.31 0.23
C CYS A 915 27.37 33.92 1.66
N VAL A 916 28.27 34.23 2.59
CA VAL A 916 28.06 34.06 4.03
C VAL A 916 28.10 35.42 4.71
N LYS A 917 27.25 35.62 5.71
CA LYS A 917 27.23 36.86 6.49
C LYS A 917 28.51 37.00 7.33
N ASP A 918 29.11 38.19 7.33
CA ASP A 918 30.24 38.52 8.18
C ASP A 918 29.85 38.40 9.67
N LYS A 919 30.79 37.93 10.50
CA LYS A 919 30.57 37.69 11.94
C LYS A 919 30.55 38.97 12.77
#